data_AF-A0A8T5L877-F1
#
_entry.id   AF-A0A8T5L877-F1
#
_cell.length_a   1.000
_cell.length_b   1.000
_cell.length_c   1.000
_cell.angle_alpha   90.00
_cell.angle_beta   90.00
_cell.angle_gamma   90.00
#
_symmetry.space_group_name_H-M   'P 1'
#
loop_
_entity.id
_entity.type
_entity.pdbx_description
1 polymer ?
#
loop_
_entity_poly.entity_id
_entity_poly.type
_entity_poly.pdbx_seq_one_letter_code
_entity_poly.pdbx_strand_id
1 'polypeptide(L)'
;MIIKKITLENIRSYKYQEIEFPKGSTMLAGDIGSGKTSVLLGIEFALFGLQPGQKGTSLLRNGTKQGRVIIQLEIDGKNILIERSLKRAKTVSQDKAYIETETEKKEMSVTELKNKVLHLLDYPKEFEKKTNLLYKFTVYTPQEEMKQIILENPESRLNTLRHIFGIDKYKRIKENTILFATSLREEIRNKQGQITDLDDIIENKNKKLLSIQNLNQEKNKLYETFLLLSDSRRKIELELKTIKEKLEDKRKYEQELEKTIIFLNSKTDLLKNFNIEQEQLKNQIQEIESIPLDLRLLVDFEKQKTENESLIEDINTKYTEILSNIKSFTSKIDENDIFIKNIFNLESCPTCLQEINPTYKANIKTKFENEISEHKNKVQEHEIKKQDIIKQLDETKKSLQDAVQQINNMNLTKVKHEQLVDKKQRQTLIQNQLNILQKDELLLSSQIETIKKSLEQFSKIQIEHDNKEQEFNLAKNKEKETEVKTAEMTKEIQMTEQQVKELGEQIKNKQEIKLILHNTEELEQWLSDKFLSNISFIERNILITLREEFSKLLNEWFNILVPDIFTIRLDEDFTPVIEQQDFELDYSFLSGGERTAIALAYRLALNQTINSLLSKIKTREIVILDEPTDGFSDQQLDKIRDVLSQLNLKQLIIVSHEQKIESFVEHIIKFKKEAGVTIVEK
;
A
#
# COMPACT_ATOMS: atom_id res chain seq x y z
N MET A 1 -69.63 9.96 -34.62
CA MET A 1 -69.36 11.33 -35.10
C MET A 1 -70.56 11.74 -35.93
N ILE A 2 -71.08 12.94 -35.70
CA ILE A 2 -72.18 13.52 -36.49
C ILE A 2 -71.76 14.94 -36.85
N ILE A 3 -71.82 15.28 -38.13
CA ILE A 3 -71.60 16.64 -38.61
C ILE A 3 -72.91 17.40 -38.38
N LYS A 4 -72.87 18.50 -37.63
CA LYS A 4 -74.06 19.34 -37.35
C LYS A 4 -74.14 20.52 -38.30
N LYS A 5 -73.01 21.17 -38.55
CA LYS A 5 -72.97 22.41 -39.32
C LYS A 5 -71.60 22.64 -39.93
N ILE A 6 -71.57 23.20 -41.12
CA ILE A 6 -70.37 23.77 -41.73
C ILE A 6 -70.62 25.22 -42.16
N THR A 7 -69.65 26.07 -41.88
CA THR A 7 -69.61 27.46 -42.34
C THR A 7 -68.41 27.62 -43.27
N LEU A 8 -68.69 28.05 -44.51
CA LEU A 8 -67.69 28.28 -45.56
C LEU A 8 -67.59 29.78 -45.83
N GLU A 9 -66.43 30.38 -45.59
CA GLU A 9 -66.17 31.79 -45.89
C GLU A 9 -65.00 31.92 -46.88
N ASN A 10 -65.27 32.50 -48.06
CA ASN A 10 -64.34 32.64 -49.17
C ASN A 10 -63.68 31.31 -49.60
N ILE A 11 -64.45 30.24 -49.66
CA ILE A 11 -64.01 28.90 -50.10
C ILE A 11 -64.63 28.58 -51.45
N ARG A 12 -63.79 28.41 -52.48
CA ARG A 12 -64.22 28.14 -53.88
C ARG A 12 -65.36 29.07 -54.32
N SER A 13 -66.54 28.52 -54.63
CA SER A 13 -67.71 29.27 -55.08
C SER A 13 -68.48 29.95 -53.93
N TYR A 14 -68.16 29.68 -52.66
CA TYR A 14 -68.82 30.29 -51.50
C TYR A 14 -68.14 31.60 -51.08
N LYS A 15 -68.94 32.66 -50.89
CA LYS A 15 -68.51 33.90 -50.23
C LYS A 15 -68.71 33.79 -48.72
N TYR A 16 -69.92 33.45 -48.30
CA TYR A 16 -70.29 33.07 -46.95
C TYR A 16 -71.52 32.16 -47.05
N GLN A 17 -71.46 30.96 -46.50
CA GLN A 17 -72.60 30.06 -46.44
C GLN A 17 -72.52 29.20 -45.18
N GLU A 18 -73.65 29.07 -44.50
CA GLU A 18 -73.85 28.12 -43.43
C GLU A 18 -74.75 26.99 -43.93
N ILE A 19 -74.37 25.75 -43.63
CA ILE A 19 -75.09 24.55 -44.05
C ILE A 19 -75.22 23.66 -42.84
N GLU A 20 -76.46 23.33 -42.48
CA GLU A 20 -76.78 22.46 -41.35
C GLU A 20 -77.08 21.05 -41.87
N PHE A 21 -76.54 20.05 -41.17
CA PHE A 21 -76.67 18.64 -41.53
C PHE A 21 -77.50 17.95 -40.44
N PRO A 22 -78.72 17.50 -40.77
CA PRO A 22 -79.52 16.70 -39.86
C PRO A 22 -78.93 15.28 -39.69
N LYS A 23 -79.46 14.56 -38.70
CA LYS A 23 -79.23 13.10 -38.59
C LYS A 23 -80.03 12.39 -39.69
N GLY A 24 -79.72 11.12 -39.95
CA GLY A 24 -80.36 10.37 -41.04
C GLY A 24 -79.70 10.62 -42.40
N SER A 25 -80.43 10.37 -43.47
CA SER A 25 -79.94 10.48 -44.85
C SER A 25 -80.19 11.87 -45.43
N THR A 26 -79.13 12.54 -45.88
CA THR A 26 -79.16 13.88 -46.47
C THR A 26 -78.58 13.86 -47.89
N MET A 27 -79.35 14.33 -48.86
CA MET A 27 -78.88 14.55 -50.22
C MET A 27 -78.42 16.00 -50.42
N LEU A 28 -77.23 16.18 -50.98
CA LEU A 28 -76.76 17.45 -51.52
C LEU A 28 -77.11 17.47 -53.00
N ALA A 29 -78.14 18.22 -53.38
CA ALA A 29 -78.72 18.24 -54.72
C ALA A 29 -78.39 19.55 -55.45
N GLY A 30 -78.23 19.50 -56.78
CA GLY A 30 -78.04 20.68 -57.61
C GLY A 30 -77.18 20.38 -58.84
N ASP A 31 -77.11 21.34 -59.76
CA ASP A 31 -76.45 21.15 -61.05
C ASP A 31 -74.94 20.91 -60.93
N ILE A 32 -74.33 20.42 -62.02
CA ILE A 32 -72.87 20.27 -62.11
C ILE A 32 -72.20 21.63 -61.90
N GLY A 33 -71.19 21.67 -61.02
CA GLY A 33 -70.47 22.91 -60.70
C GLY A 33 -71.24 23.89 -59.79
N SER A 34 -72.38 23.48 -59.21
CA SER A 34 -73.16 24.28 -58.26
C SER A 34 -72.45 24.48 -56.92
N GLY A 35 -71.45 23.66 -56.57
CA GLY A 35 -70.64 23.81 -55.35
C GLY A 35 -70.77 22.67 -54.33
N LYS A 36 -71.49 21.58 -54.65
CA LYS A 36 -71.73 20.41 -53.77
C LYS A 36 -70.43 19.79 -53.23
N THR A 37 -69.55 19.33 -54.12
CA THR A 37 -68.23 18.75 -53.77
C THR A 37 -67.34 19.73 -53.01
N SER A 38 -67.55 21.05 -53.17
CA SER A 38 -66.78 22.05 -52.42
C SER A 38 -67.13 22.06 -50.93
N VAL A 39 -68.34 21.61 -50.55
CA VAL A 39 -68.72 21.37 -49.16
C VAL A 39 -67.94 20.20 -48.58
N LEU A 40 -67.86 19.08 -49.30
CA LEU A 40 -67.15 17.88 -48.87
C LEU A 40 -65.64 18.14 -48.67
N LEU A 41 -65.03 18.86 -49.60
CA LEU A 41 -63.63 19.30 -49.48
C LEU A 41 -63.44 20.30 -48.33
N GLY A 42 -64.45 21.11 -48.02
CA GLY A 42 -64.47 21.96 -46.84
C GLY A 42 -64.45 21.15 -45.55
N ILE A 43 -65.29 20.11 -45.46
CA ILE A 43 -65.33 19.17 -44.32
C ILE A 43 -63.96 18.50 -44.13
N GLU A 44 -63.39 17.94 -45.21
CA GLU A 44 -62.08 17.30 -45.18
C GLU A 44 -60.98 18.28 -44.72
N PHE A 45 -60.98 19.49 -45.27
CA PHE A 45 -60.04 20.54 -44.88
C PHE A 45 -60.21 20.94 -43.41
N ALA A 46 -61.43 21.07 -42.90
CA ALA A 46 -61.69 21.43 -41.51
C ALA A 46 -61.14 20.37 -40.54
N LEU A 47 -61.33 19.08 -40.85
CA LEU A 47 -60.83 17.99 -40.02
C LEU A 47 -59.30 17.90 -40.06
N PHE A 48 -58.71 17.90 -41.26
CA PHE A 48 -57.31 17.45 -41.41
C PHE A 48 -56.34 18.48 -41.98
N GLY A 49 -56.82 19.63 -42.44
CA GLY A 49 -56.02 20.65 -43.13
C GLY A 49 -55.67 20.28 -44.57
N LEU A 50 -54.73 21.02 -45.17
CA LEU A 50 -54.27 20.78 -46.55
C LEU A 50 -53.57 19.42 -46.67
N GLN A 51 -54.02 18.60 -47.61
CA GLN A 51 -53.43 17.28 -47.88
C GLN A 51 -52.16 17.35 -48.74
N PRO A 52 -51.23 16.37 -48.65
CA PRO A 52 -50.07 16.30 -49.54
C PRO A 52 -50.46 16.42 -51.01
N GLY A 53 -49.81 17.33 -51.75
CA GLY A 53 -50.11 17.58 -53.16
C GLY A 53 -51.28 18.54 -53.41
N GLN A 54 -52.14 18.81 -52.42
CA GLN A 54 -53.24 19.76 -52.54
C GLN A 54 -52.74 21.21 -52.41
N LYS A 55 -52.79 21.98 -53.50
CA LYS A 55 -52.47 23.42 -53.45
C LYS A 55 -53.59 24.18 -52.74
N GLY A 56 -53.27 25.01 -51.74
CA GLY A 56 -54.27 25.85 -51.05
C GLY A 56 -55.05 26.79 -51.98
N THR A 57 -54.47 27.13 -53.15
CA THR A 57 -55.13 27.88 -54.22
C THR A 57 -56.35 27.18 -54.81
N SER A 58 -56.43 25.84 -54.70
CA SER A 58 -57.57 25.05 -55.16
C SER A 58 -58.80 25.14 -54.24
N LEU A 59 -58.62 25.63 -53.01
CA LEU A 59 -59.68 25.74 -52.02
C LEU A 59 -60.06 27.19 -51.73
N LEU A 60 -59.09 28.11 -51.64
CA LEU A 60 -59.36 29.53 -51.42
C LEU A 60 -60.01 30.19 -52.65
N ARG A 61 -61.12 30.92 -52.44
CA ARG A 61 -61.84 31.63 -53.51
C ARG A 61 -60.92 32.60 -54.26
N ASN A 62 -61.05 32.62 -55.59
CA ASN A 62 -60.29 33.53 -56.45
C ASN A 62 -60.57 35.00 -56.12
N GLY A 63 -59.53 35.83 -56.11
CA GLY A 63 -59.62 37.26 -55.78
C GLY A 63 -59.66 37.60 -54.29
N THR A 64 -59.66 36.60 -53.38
CA THR A 64 -59.70 36.83 -51.92
C THR A 64 -58.34 36.62 -51.26
N LYS A 65 -58.08 37.37 -50.18
CA LYS A 65 -56.82 37.29 -49.40
C LYS A 65 -56.87 36.23 -48.28
N GLN A 66 -58.05 35.93 -47.76
CA GLN A 66 -58.27 35.02 -46.64
C GLN A 66 -59.58 34.26 -46.83
N GLY A 67 -59.64 33.05 -46.29
CA GLY A 67 -60.85 32.24 -46.20
C GLY A 67 -60.78 31.34 -44.97
N ARG A 68 -61.93 30.84 -44.52
CA ARG A 68 -61.99 29.93 -43.37
C ARG A 68 -63.12 28.93 -43.52
N VAL A 69 -62.92 27.79 -42.89
CA VAL A 69 -63.92 26.75 -42.70
C VAL A 69 -64.10 26.53 -41.22
N ILE A 70 -65.35 26.55 -40.77
CA ILE A 70 -65.74 26.21 -39.40
C ILE A 70 -66.66 24.99 -39.49
N ILE A 71 -66.34 23.92 -38.79
CA ILE A 71 -67.19 22.74 -38.70
C ILE A 71 -67.60 22.49 -37.24
N GLN A 72 -68.89 22.21 -37.04
CA GLN A 72 -69.45 21.80 -35.76
C GLN A 72 -69.80 20.32 -35.83
N LEU A 73 -69.28 19.56 -34.88
CA LEU A 73 -69.36 18.11 -34.81
C LEU A 73 -69.89 17.67 -33.45
N GLU A 74 -70.56 16.52 -33.41
CA GLU A 74 -70.85 15.78 -32.19
C GLU A 74 -70.07 14.46 -32.20
N ILE A 75 -69.22 14.26 -31.20
CA ILE A 75 -68.44 13.03 -31.02
C ILE A 75 -68.71 12.51 -29.61
N ASP A 76 -69.24 11.28 -29.51
CA ASP A 76 -69.67 10.66 -28.24
C ASP A 76 -70.57 11.58 -27.38
N GLY A 77 -71.49 12.30 -28.03
CA GLY A 77 -72.42 13.23 -27.36
C GLY A 77 -71.83 14.60 -27.01
N LYS A 78 -70.53 14.82 -27.21
CA LYS A 78 -69.86 16.11 -26.94
C LYS A 78 -69.81 16.99 -28.19
N ASN A 79 -70.09 18.27 -28.02
CA ASN A 79 -70.00 19.24 -29.11
C ASN A 79 -68.57 19.75 -29.28
N ILE A 80 -68.08 19.73 -30.52
CA ILE A 80 -66.74 20.16 -30.88
C ILE A 80 -66.83 21.07 -32.10
N LEU A 81 -66.19 22.24 -32.02
CA LEU A 81 -66.07 23.18 -33.13
C LEU A 81 -64.61 23.25 -33.56
N ILE A 82 -64.36 23.07 -34.86
CA ILE A 82 -63.02 23.16 -35.44
C ILE A 82 -63.04 24.26 -36.49
N GLU A 83 -62.12 25.22 -36.37
CA GLU A 83 -61.93 26.31 -37.31
C GLU A 83 -60.53 26.23 -37.93
N ARG A 84 -60.46 26.30 -39.26
CA ARG A 84 -59.20 26.40 -39.99
C ARG A 84 -59.28 27.52 -41.02
N SER A 85 -58.25 28.36 -41.07
CA SER A 85 -58.16 29.45 -42.04
C SER A 85 -57.03 29.28 -43.05
N LEU A 86 -57.24 29.86 -44.23
CA LEU A 86 -56.29 29.97 -45.31
C LEU A 86 -55.93 31.44 -45.52
N LYS A 87 -54.67 31.71 -45.82
CA LYS A 87 -54.16 33.04 -46.12
C LYS A 87 -53.34 33.04 -47.40
N ARG A 88 -53.58 34.04 -48.25
CA ARG A 88 -52.86 34.28 -49.49
C ARG A 88 -51.71 35.24 -49.24
N ALA A 89 -50.49 34.74 -49.31
CA ALA A 89 -49.26 35.53 -49.39
C ALA A 89 -48.64 35.34 -50.79
N LYS A 90 -47.39 34.88 -50.92
CA LYS A 90 -46.81 34.44 -52.20
C LYS A 90 -47.45 33.15 -52.72
N THR A 91 -47.77 32.24 -51.80
CA THR A 91 -48.58 31.04 -52.00
C THR A 91 -49.76 31.07 -51.04
N VAL A 92 -50.76 30.21 -51.25
CA VAL A 92 -51.87 30.04 -50.30
C VAL A 92 -51.49 28.95 -49.31
N SER A 93 -51.37 29.31 -48.04
CA SER A 93 -51.06 28.39 -46.94
C SER A 93 -52.15 28.43 -45.88
N GLN A 94 -52.13 27.43 -45.01
CA GLN A 94 -52.93 27.42 -43.80
C GLN A 94 -52.38 28.44 -42.80
N ASP A 95 -53.27 29.17 -42.11
CA ASP A 95 -52.94 30.26 -41.18
C ASP A 95 -53.30 29.83 -39.75
N LYS A 96 -54.48 30.21 -39.27
CA LYS A 96 -54.94 29.94 -37.91
C LYS A 96 -55.76 28.66 -37.82
N ALA A 97 -55.65 27.97 -36.69
CA ALA A 97 -56.35 26.74 -36.38
C ALA A 97 -56.86 26.80 -34.93
N TYR A 98 -58.17 26.71 -34.76
CA TYR A 98 -58.82 26.71 -33.45
C TYR A 98 -59.61 25.43 -33.25
N ILE A 99 -59.63 24.96 -32.01
CA ILE A 99 -60.56 23.94 -31.55
C ILE A 99 -61.27 24.45 -30.31
N GLU A 100 -62.58 24.27 -30.29
CA GLU A 100 -63.45 24.67 -29.20
C GLU A 100 -64.22 23.43 -28.74
N THR A 101 -64.06 23.14 -27.45
CA THR A 101 -64.73 22.06 -26.73
C THR A 101 -65.58 22.68 -25.63
N GLU A 102 -66.47 21.91 -25.00
CA GLU A 102 -67.37 22.40 -23.94
C GLU A 102 -66.68 23.17 -22.79
N THR A 103 -65.37 22.92 -22.58
CA THR A 103 -64.59 23.52 -21.49
C THR A 103 -63.68 24.67 -21.92
N GLU A 104 -63.28 24.75 -23.19
CA GLU A 104 -62.25 25.71 -23.63
C GLU A 104 -62.17 25.87 -25.16
N LYS A 105 -61.76 27.07 -25.59
CA LYS A 105 -61.32 27.39 -26.95
C LYS A 105 -59.81 27.59 -26.98
N LYS A 106 -59.11 26.81 -27.80
CA LYS A 106 -57.63 26.85 -27.93
C LYS A 106 -57.19 27.09 -29.36
N GLU A 107 -56.21 27.97 -29.53
CA GLU A 107 -55.42 28.08 -30.76
C GLU A 107 -54.32 27.01 -30.74
N MET A 108 -54.13 26.31 -31.86
CA MET A 108 -53.12 25.26 -32.00
C MET A 108 -52.41 25.37 -33.34
N SER A 109 -51.21 24.80 -33.45
CA SER A 109 -50.58 24.64 -34.77
C SER A 109 -51.37 23.66 -35.65
N VAL A 110 -51.14 23.72 -36.97
CA VAL A 110 -51.82 22.84 -37.95
C VAL A 110 -51.63 21.36 -37.62
N THR A 111 -50.41 20.97 -37.24
CA THR A 111 -50.03 19.59 -36.90
C THR A 111 -50.64 19.14 -35.58
N GLU A 112 -50.59 19.98 -34.53
CA GLU A 112 -51.19 19.67 -33.24
C GLU A 112 -52.71 19.51 -33.35
N LEU A 113 -53.38 20.40 -34.09
CA LEU A 113 -54.81 20.29 -34.32
C LEU A 113 -55.14 19.00 -35.08
N LYS A 114 -54.36 18.64 -36.12
CA LYS A 114 -54.56 17.38 -36.85
C LYS A 114 -54.44 16.18 -35.90
N ASN A 115 -53.39 16.12 -35.08
CA ASN A 115 -53.20 15.02 -34.11
C ASN A 115 -54.32 14.98 -33.07
N LYS A 116 -54.79 16.15 -32.60
CA LYS A 116 -55.92 16.24 -31.69
C LYS A 116 -57.20 15.71 -32.32
N VAL A 117 -57.48 16.05 -33.58
CA VAL A 117 -58.64 15.53 -34.33
C VAL A 117 -58.53 14.01 -34.51
N LEU A 118 -57.37 13.48 -34.91
CA LEU A 118 -57.16 12.03 -35.03
C LEU A 118 -57.42 11.30 -33.70
N HIS A 119 -56.94 11.86 -32.58
CA HIS A 119 -57.21 11.33 -31.25
C HIS A 119 -58.70 11.42 -30.86
N LEU A 120 -59.40 12.50 -31.22
CA LEU A 120 -60.83 12.64 -30.96
C LEU A 120 -61.66 11.63 -31.75
N LEU A 121 -61.20 11.28 -32.97
CA LEU A 121 -61.82 10.26 -33.81
C LEU A 121 -61.43 8.82 -33.42
N ASP A 122 -60.54 8.67 -32.44
CA ASP A 122 -59.95 7.40 -32.00
C ASP A 122 -59.26 6.64 -33.16
N TYR A 123 -58.60 7.39 -34.05
CA TYR A 123 -57.83 6.81 -35.14
C TYR A 123 -56.45 6.35 -34.63
N PRO A 124 -55.97 5.14 -35.00
CA PRO A 124 -54.67 4.66 -34.57
C PRO A 124 -53.52 5.59 -34.96
N LYS A 125 -52.51 5.71 -34.11
CA LYS A 125 -51.34 6.59 -34.33
C LYS A 125 -50.57 6.30 -35.61
N GLU A 126 -50.66 5.07 -36.11
CA GLU A 126 -50.03 4.66 -37.38
C GLU A 126 -50.55 5.48 -38.57
N PHE A 127 -51.77 6.05 -38.46
CA PHE A 127 -52.40 6.95 -39.43
C PHE A 127 -52.14 8.45 -39.18
N GLU A 128 -51.25 8.82 -38.24
CA GLU A 128 -50.81 10.21 -38.03
C GLU A 128 -50.02 10.78 -39.22
N LYS A 129 -49.63 9.92 -40.17
CA LYS A 129 -48.95 10.30 -41.41
C LYS A 129 -49.77 11.34 -42.20
N LYS A 130 -49.11 11.99 -43.16
CA LYS A 130 -49.69 13.18 -43.83
C LYS A 130 -50.99 12.91 -44.59
N THR A 131 -51.28 11.68 -44.99
CA THR A 131 -52.49 11.28 -45.72
C THR A 131 -53.57 10.73 -44.76
N ASN A 132 -54.82 11.20 -44.84
CA ASN A 132 -55.91 10.67 -44.01
C ASN A 132 -56.57 9.46 -44.67
N LEU A 133 -55.76 8.42 -44.91
CA LEU A 133 -56.15 7.24 -45.64
C LEU A 133 -57.40 6.58 -45.02
N LEU A 134 -57.44 6.45 -43.69
CA LEU A 134 -58.57 5.85 -42.99
C LEU A 134 -59.88 6.64 -43.18
N TYR A 135 -59.84 7.97 -43.12
CA TYR A 135 -61.02 8.81 -43.39
C TYR A 135 -61.46 8.67 -44.85
N LYS A 136 -60.49 8.67 -45.77
CA LYS A 136 -60.72 8.44 -47.20
C LYS A 136 -61.27 7.07 -47.53
N PHE A 137 -61.12 6.05 -46.65
CA PHE A 137 -61.64 4.69 -46.84
C PHE A 137 -62.88 4.36 -46.01
N THR A 138 -63.13 5.07 -44.93
CA THR A 138 -64.28 4.82 -44.05
C THR A 138 -65.37 5.87 -44.19
N VAL A 139 -65.05 7.15 -44.38
CA VAL A 139 -66.05 8.22 -44.33
C VAL A 139 -66.33 8.83 -45.69
N TYR A 140 -65.31 9.31 -46.41
CA TYR A 140 -65.51 10.09 -47.64
C TYR A 140 -64.69 9.52 -48.79
N THR A 141 -65.32 9.24 -49.92
CA THR A 141 -64.64 8.92 -51.17
C THR A 141 -64.94 10.00 -52.19
N PRO A 142 -63.92 10.69 -52.73
CA PRO A 142 -64.12 11.57 -53.88
C PRO A 142 -64.67 10.82 -55.09
N GLN A 143 -65.45 11.52 -55.92
CA GLN A 143 -66.17 10.98 -57.09
C GLN A 143 -65.33 10.08 -58.02
N GLU A 144 -64.09 10.48 -58.35
CA GLU A 144 -63.20 9.69 -59.24
C GLU A 144 -62.36 8.64 -58.49
N GLU A 145 -62.17 8.79 -57.18
CA GLU A 145 -61.35 7.88 -56.37
C GLU A 145 -62.09 6.56 -56.05
N MET A 146 -63.43 6.50 -56.24
CA MET A 146 -64.22 5.27 -56.03
C MET A 146 -63.76 4.11 -56.91
N LYS A 147 -63.45 4.37 -58.18
CA LYS A 147 -62.96 3.36 -59.13
C LYS A 147 -61.45 3.14 -59.00
N GLN A 148 -60.72 4.10 -58.43
CA GLN A 148 -59.26 4.12 -58.39
C GLN A 148 -58.67 2.96 -57.57
N ILE A 149 -59.27 2.59 -56.43
CA ILE A 149 -58.76 1.48 -55.61
C ILE A 149 -58.78 0.15 -56.36
N ILE A 150 -59.77 -0.06 -57.23
CA ILE A 150 -59.87 -1.26 -58.07
C ILE A 150 -58.87 -1.20 -59.23
N LEU A 151 -58.61 -0.02 -59.77
CA LEU A 151 -57.68 0.17 -60.89
C LEU A 151 -56.20 0.28 -60.47
N GLU A 152 -55.92 0.37 -59.17
CA GLU A 152 -54.56 0.42 -58.63
C GLU A 152 -53.79 -0.88 -58.89
N ASN A 153 -52.46 -0.81 -58.94
CA ASN A 153 -51.62 -2.02 -59.02
C ASN A 153 -51.89 -2.94 -57.80
N PRO A 154 -52.04 -4.27 -58.00
CA PRO A 154 -52.31 -5.24 -56.92
C PRO A 154 -51.38 -5.12 -55.71
N GLU A 155 -50.07 -4.93 -55.90
CA GLU A 155 -49.09 -4.81 -54.81
C GLU A 155 -49.31 -3.53 -53.99
N SER A 156 -49.60 -2.41 -54.67
CA SER A 156 -49.87 -1.13 -54.00
C SER A 156 -51.19 -1.17 -53.23
N ARG A 157 -52.22 -1.83 -53.79
CA ARG A 157 -53.49 -2.08 -53.12
C ARG A 157 -53.31 -2.94 -51.87
N LEU A 158 -52.60 -4.06 -51.98
CA LEU A 158 -52.34 -4.96 -50.87
C LEU A 158 -51.61 -4.22 -49.73
N ASN A 159 -50.58 -3.44 -50.05
CA ASN A 159 -49.86 -2.65 -49.04
C ASN A 159 -50.74 -1.57 -48.40
N THR A 160 -51.58 -0.89 -49.20
CA THR A 160 -52.56 0.09 -48.71
C THR A 160 -53.56 -0.56 -47.76
N LEU A 161 -54.11 -1.73 -48.10
CA LEU A 161 -55.05 -2.47 -47.26
C LEU A 161 -54.38 -3.06 -46.00
N ARG A 162 -53.15 -3.58 -46.10
CA ARG A 162 -52.36 -4.02 -44.94
C ARG A 162 -52.18 -2.89 -43.93
N HIS A 163 -51.90 -1.68 -44.43
CA HIS A 163 -51.80 -0.50 -43.60
C HIS A 163 -53.14 -0.15 -42.94
N ILE A 164 -54.23 -0.13 -43.70
CA ILE A 164 -55.57 0.19 -43.22
C ILE A 164 -56.08 -0.82 -42.17
N PHE A 165 -55.84 -2.11 -42.38
CA PHE A 165 -56.21 -3.18 -41.45
C PHE A 165 -55.25 -3.28 -40.23
N GLY A 166 -54.18 -2.49 -40.19
CA GLY A 166 -53.21 -2.50 -39.09
C GLY A 166 -52.42 -3.81 -39.00
N ILE A 167 -52.14 -4.44 -40.14
CA ILE A 167 -51.40 -5.71 -40.26
C ILE A 167 -49.89 -5.44 -40.32
N ASP A 168 -49.48 -4.22 -40.69
CA ASP A 168 -48.07 -3.77 -40.70
C ASP A 168 -47.32 -4.05 -39.39
N LYS A 169 -48.04 -4.13 -38.26
CA LYS A 169 -47.46 -4.50 -36.96
C LYS A 169 -46.78 -5.87 -36.99
N TYR A 170 -47.31 -6.85 -37.73
CA TYR A 170 -46.71 -8.18 -37.82
C TYR A 170 -45.39 -8.15 -38.59
N LYS A 171 -45.35 -7.41 -39.70
CA LYS A 171 -44.12 -7.14 -40.44
C LYS A 171 -43.06 -6.49 -39.54
N ARG A 172 -43.45 -5.46 -38.77
CA ARG A 172 -42.56 -4.78 -37.82
C ARG A 172 -42.04 -5.71 -36.71
N ILE A 173 -42.90 -6.58 -36.17
CA ILE A 173 -42.50 -7.58 -35.17
C ILE A 173 -41.43 -8.52 -35.76
N LYS A 174 -41.62 -9.01 -36.99
CA LYS A 174 -40.64 -9.87 -37.66
C LYS A 174 -39.30 -9.18 -37.87
N GLU A 175 -39.32 -7.98 -38.45
CA GLU A 175 -38.10 -7.19 -38.70
C GLU A 175 -37.32 -6.94 -37.40
N ASN A 176 -38.01 -6.50 -36.35
CA ASN A 176 -37.38 -6.27 -35.05
C ASN A 176 -36.83 -7.56 -34.42
N THR A 177 -37.54 -8.68 -34.58
CA THR A 177 -37.09 -9.97 -34.07
C THR A 177 -35.82 -10.43 -34.78
N ILE A 178 -35.74 -10.27 -36.11
CA ILE A 178 -34.54 -10.61 -36.89
C ILE A 178 -33.35 -9.76 -36.45
N LEU A 179 -33.56 -8.45 -36.25
CA LEU A 179 -32.51 -7.55 -35.74
C LEU A 179 -32.04 -7.98 -34.35
N PHE A 180 -32.97 -8.28 -33.44
CA PHE A 180 -32.63 -8.70 -32.08
C PHE A 180 -31.93 -10.06 -32.05
N ALA A 181 -32.41 -11.05 -32.82
CA ALA A 181 -31.77 -12.36 -32.94
C ALA A 181 -30.34 -12.23 -33.49
N THR A 182 -30.09 -11.31 -34.42
CA THR A 182 -28.74 -11.03 -34.92
C THR A 182 -27.83 -10.52 -33.81
N SER A 183 -28.29 -9.59 -32.97
CA SER A 183 -27.52 -9.11 -31.81
C SER A 183 -27.24 -10.22 -30.78
N LEU A 184 -28.19 -11.12 -30.54
CA LEU A 184 -27.97 -12.29 -29.66
C LEU A 184 -26.90 -13.23 -30.23
N ARG A 185 -26.89 -13.47 -31.55
CA ARG A 185 -25.84 -14.28 -32.20
C ARG A 185 -24.45 -13.69 -32.02
N GLU A 186 -24.31 -12.36 -32.06
CA GLU A 186 -23.04 -11.68 -31.78
C GLU A 186 -22.63 -11.86 -30.32
N GLU A 187 -23.56 -11.72 -29.37
CA GLU A 187 -23.29 -11.98 -27.95
C GLU A 187 -22.88 -13.44 -27.69
N ILE A 188 -23.56 -14.40 -28.33
CA ILE A 188 -23.24 -15.83 -28.27
C ILE A 188 -21.80 -16.06 -28.73
N ARG A 189 -21.40 -15.52 -29.90
CA ARG A 189 -20.03 -15.64 -30.41
C ARG A 189 -19.00 -15.05 -29.45
N ASN A 190 -19.28 -13.88 -28.88
CA ASN A 190 -18.38 -13.23 -27.93
C ASN A 190 -18.21 -14.05 -26.65
N LYS A 191 -19.31 -14.59 -26.09
CA LYS A 191 -19.28 -15.44 -24.89
C LYS A 191 -18.62 -16.79 -25.17
N GLN A 192 -18.86 -17.41 -26.31
CA GLN A 192 -18.17 -18.62 -26.75
C GLN A 192 -16.65 -18.39 -26.80
N GLY A 193 -16.22 -17.27 -27.39
CA GLY A 193 -14.81 -16.87 -27.43
C GLY A 193 -14.17 -16.67 -26.04
N GLN A 194 -14.95 -16.30 -25.02
CA GLN A 194 -14.46 -16.14 -23.65
C GLN A 194 -14.31 -17.47 -22.88
N ILE A 195 -14.91 -18.56 -23.37
CA ILE A 195 -14.95 -19.86 -22.67
C ILE A 195 -14.05 -20.90 -23.36
N THR A 196 -13.47 -20.62 -24.52
CA THR A 196 -12.68 -21.57 -25.33
C THR A 196 -11.53 -22.24 -24.56
N ASP A 197 -10.87 -21.49 -23.68
CA ASP A 197 -9.74 -21.89 -22.83
C ASP A 197 -10.17 -22.43 -21.46
N LEU A 198 -11.47 -22.55 -21.17
CA LEU A 198 -11.95 -23.00 -19.84
C LEU A 198 -11.39 -24.37 -19.46
N ASP A 199 -11.40 -25.32 -20.39
CA ASP A 199 -10.90 -26.68 -20.15
C ASP A 199 -9.39 -26.68 -19.89
N ASP A 200 -8.63 -25.85 -20.62
CA ASP A 200 -7.18 -25.67 -20.43
C ASP A 200 -6.86 -25.08 -19.04
N ILE A 201 -7.65 -24.11 -18.58
CA ILE A 201 -7.51 -23.50 -17.24
C ILE A 201 -7.80 -24.53 -16.15
N ILE A 202 -8.84 -25.36 -16.33
CA ILE A 202 -9.17 -26.46 -15.40
C ILE A 202 -8.01 -27.45 -15.33
N GLU A 203 -7.46 -27.86 -16.47
CA GLU A 203 -6.32 -28.78 -16.52
C GLU A 203 -5.07 -28.19 -15.85
N ASN A 204 -4.76 -26.91 -16.11
CA ASN A 204 -3.64 -26.20 -15.50
C ASN A 204 -3.79 -26.11 -13.97
N LYS A 205 -5.00 -25.80 -13.47
CA LYS A 205 -5.28 -25.78 -12.03
C LYS A 205 -5.04 -27.16 -11.40
N ASN A 206 -5.49 -28.23 -12.04
CA ASN A 206 -5.28 -29.60 -11.56
C ASN A 206 -3.80 -29.98 -11.52
N LYS A 207 -3.02 -29.62 -12.55
CA LYS A 207 -1.56 -29.82 -12.57
C LYS A 207 -0.87 -29.11 -11.41
N LYS A 208 -1.25 -27.86 -11.10
CA LYS A 208 -0.71 -27.11 -9.96
C LYS A 208 -1.11 -27.70 -8.60
N LEU A 209 -2.34 -28.21 -8.46
CA LEU A 209 -2.76 -28.92 -7.25
C LEU A 209 -1.92 -30.17 -7.00
N LEU A 210 -1.62 -30.95 -8.04
CA LEU A 210 -0.70 -32.09 -7.98
C LEU A 210 0.72 -31.66 -7.59
N SER A 211 1.22 -30.56 -8.15
CA SER A 211 2.52 -29.99 -7.76
C SER A 211 2.58 -29.60 -6.29
N ILE A 212 1.55 -28.94 -5.75
CA ILE A 212 1.45 -28.58 -4.32
C ILE A 212 1.46 -29.85 -3.44
N GLN A 213 0.77 -30.91 -3.85
CA GLN A 213 0.79 -32.18 -3.10
C GLN A 213 2.20 -32.77 -3.04
N ASN A 214 2.93 -32.78 -4.15
CA ASN A 214 4.30 -33.28 -4.20
C ASN A 214 5.26 -32.43 -3.36
N LEU A 215 5.21 -31.10 -3.49
CA LEU A 215 6.03 -30.18 -2.69
C LEU A 215 5.76 -30.33 -1.18
N ASN A 216 4.51 -30.52 -0.78
CA ASN A 216 4.17 -30.77 0.63
C ASN A 216 4.77 -32.10 1.15
N GLN A 217 4.76 -33.16 0.34
CA GLN A 217 5.40 -34.43 0.71
C GLN A 217 6.91 -34.28 0.89
N GLU A 218 7.59 -33.59 -0.02
CA GLU A 218 9.03 -33.33 0.08
C GLU A 218 9.35 -32.44 1.29
N LYS A 219 8.49 -31.46 1.59
CA LYS A 219 8.67 -30.54 2.71
C LYS A 219 8.60 -31.27 4.03
N ASN A 220 7.66 -32.21 4.16
CA ASN A 220 7.53 -33.03 5.36
C ASN A 220 8.79 -33.87 5.58
N LYS A 221 9.35 -34.49 4.52
CA LYS A 221 10.62 -35.24 4.61
C LYS A 221 11.79 -34.37 5.04
N LEU A 222 11.91 -33.15 4.49
CA LEU A 222 12.93 -32.18 4.90
C LEU A 222 12.74 -31.73 6.35
N TYR A 223 11.50 -31.53 6.80
CA TYR A 223 11.19 -31.12 8.17
C TYR A 223 11.56 -32.22 9.18
N GLU A 224 11.27 -33.49 8.87
CA GLU A 224 11.74 -34.63 9.67
C GLU A 224 13.28 -34.68 9.74
N THR A 225 13.95 -34.43 8.62
CA THR A 225 15.42 -34.36 8.56
C THR A 225 15.97 -33.22 9.40
N PHE A 226 15.33 -32.04 9.36
CA PHE A 226 15.69 -30.88 10.18
C PHE A 226 15.58 -31.18 11.68
N LEU A 227 14.49 -31.82 12.13
CA LEU A 227 14.30 -32.23 13.52
C LEU A 227 15.44 -33.13 14.01
N LEU A 228 15.81 -34.15 13.22
CA LEU A 228 16.91 -35.05 13.54
C LEU A 228 18.26 -34.32 13.65
N LEU A 229 18.53 -33.39 12.72
CA LEU A 229 19.76 -32.59 12.73
C LEU A 229 19.81 -31.64 13.92
N SER A 230 18.69 -30.99 14.26
CA SER A 230 18.60 -30.09 15.40
C SER A 230 18.85 -30.80 16.73
N ASP A 231 18.29 -32.00 16.90
CA ASP A 231 18.56 -32.86 18.05
C ASP A 231 20.03 -33.28 18.13
N SER A 232 20.63 -33.61 16.98
CA SER A 232 22.06 -33.98 16.90
C SER A 232 22.97 -32.81 17.28
N ARG A 233 22.70 -31.60 16.79
CA ARG A 233 23.43 -30.37 17.16
C ARG A 233 23.32 -30.10 18.65
N ARG A 234 22.11 -30.24 19.23
CA ARG A 234 21.87 -29.98 20.66
C ARG A 234 22.69 -30.91 21.56
N LYS A 235 22.84 -32.19 21.17
CA LYS A 235 23.71 -33.13 21.90
C LYS A 235 25.18 -32.69 21.84
N ILE A 236 25.68 -32.33 20.66
CA ILE A 236 27.06 -31.85 20.49
C ILE A 236 27.29 -30.53 21.26
N GLU A 237 26.31 -29.63 21.29
CA GLU A 237 26.37 -28.37 22.05
C GLU A 237 26.53 -28.59 23.56
N LEU A 238 25.77 -29.55 24.12
CA LEU A 238 25.89 -29.95 25.53
C LEU A 238 27.29 -30.51 25.82
N GLU A 239 27.80 -31.39 24.95
CA GLU A 239 29.16 -31.94 25.08
C GLU A 239 30.22 -30.82 25.02
N LEU A 240 30.12 -29.90 24.06
CA LEU A 240 31.02 -28.74 23.97
C LEU A 240 31.00 -27.87 25.22
N LYS A 241 29.83 -27.65 25.82
CA LYS A 241 29.71 -26.89 27.06
C LYS A 241 30.50 -27.55 28.20
N THR A 242 30.36 -28.87 28.36
CA THR A 242 31.12 -29.61 29.38
C THR A 242 32.63 -29.56 29.14
N ILE A 243 33.08 -29.55 27.87
CA ILE A 243 34.49 -29.43 27.52
C ILE A 243 35.00 -28.01 27.81
N LYS A 244 34.21 -26.97 27.54
CA LYS A 244 34.55 -25.58 27.86
C LYS A 244 34.71 -25.34 29.35
N GLU A 245 33.82 -25.90 30.18
CA GLU A 245 33.95 -25.84 31.65
C GLU A 245 35.29 -26.45 32.11
N LYS A 246 35.68 -27.61 31.56
CA LYS A 246 36.99 -28.23 31.85
C LYS A 246 38.18 -27.38 31.40
N LEU A 247 38.07 -26.64 30.29
CA LEU A 247 39.12 -25.73 29.83
C LEU A 247 39.24 -24.48 30.73
N GLU A 248 38.14 -23.97 31.26
CA GLU A 248 38.18 -22.89 32.25
C GLU A 248 38.86 -23.34 33.54
N ASP A 249 38.58 -24.55 34.01
CA ASP A 249 39.24 -25.11 35.18
C ASP A 249 40.74 -25.31 34.93
N LYS A 250 41.13 -25.81 33.74
CA LYS A 250 42.55 -25.87 33.33
C LYS A 250 43.23 -24.50 33.44
N ARG A 251 42.59 -23.43 32.93
CA ARG A 251 43.14 -22.06 33.00
C ARG A 251 43.30 -21.56 34.43
N LYS A 252 42.38 -21.90 35.34
CA LYS A 252 42.51 -21.56 36.77
C LYS A 252 43.73 -22.25 37.38
N TYR A 253 43.93 -23.54 37.11
CA TYR A 253 45.10 -24.28 37.58
C TYR A 253 46.42 -23.73 37.00
N GLU A 254 46.45 -23.31 35.73
CA GLU A 254 47.61 -22.65 35.12
C GLU A 254 47.95 -21.32 35.80
N GLN A 255 46.95 -20.48 36.09
CA GLN A 255 47.14 -19.22 36.82
C GLN A 255 47.61 -19.44 38.26
N GLU A 256 47.09 -20.46 38.94
CA GLU A 256 47.56 -20.83 40.28
C GLU A 256 49.00 -21.34 40.26
N LEU A 257 49.37 -22.13 39.25
CA LEU A 257 50.74 -22.57 39.05
C LEU A 257 51.69 -21.39 38.87
N GLU A 258 51.36 -20.45 37.98
CA GLU A 258 52.19 -19.25 37.74
C GLU A 258 52.38 -18.43 39.02
N LYS A 259 51.30 -18.16 39.77
CA LYS A 259 51.38 -17.46 41.06
C LYS A 259 52.31 -18.19 42.03
N THR A 260 52.16 -19.51 42.16
CA THR A 260 52.97 -20.32 43.09
C THR A 260 54.45 -20.34 42.70
N ILE A 261 54.76 -20.37 41.40
CA ILE A 261 56.14 -20.27 40.89
C ILE A 261 56.74 -18.89 41.20
N ILE A 262 55.98 -17.80 41.01
CA ILE A 262 56.45 -16.45 41.36
C ILE A 262 56.75 -16.35 42.87
N PHE A 263 55.86 -16.88 43.72
CA PHE A 263 56.09 -16.91 45.15
C PHE A 263 57.33 -17.72 45.52
N LEU A 264 57.51 -18.90 44.92
CA LEU A 264 58.70 -19.73 45.14
C LEU A 264 59.97 -18.96 44.77
N ASN A 265 60.03 -18.36 43.57
CA ASN A 265 61.19 -17.58 43.13
C ASN A 265 61.53 -16.45 44.11
N SER A 266 60.53 -15.68 44.55
CA SER A 266 60.73 -14.60 45.52
C SER A 266 61.31 -15.08 46.86
N LYS A 267 60.87 -16.27 47.33
CA LYS A 267 61.35 -16.88 48.57
C LYS A 267 62.76 -17.44 48.40
N THR A 268 63.07 -18.04 47.25
CA THR A 268 64.43 -18.53 46.94
C THR A 268 65.46 -17.41 46.87
N ASP A 269 65.09 -16.24 46.36
CA ASP A 269 65.98 -15.08 46.31
C ASP A 269 66.22 -14.50 47.72
N LEU A 270 65.18 -14.44 48.56
CA LEU A 270 65.34 -14.08 49.97
C LEU A 270 66.25 -15.06 50.72
N LEU A 271 66.11 -16.37 50.48
CA LEU A 271 66.99 -17.38 51.05
C LEU A 271 68.45 -17.18 50.66
N LYS A 272 68.73 -16.92 49.38
CA LYS A 272 70.09 -16.62 48.91
C LYS A 272 70.67 -15.40 49.62
N ASN A 273 69.90 -14.31 49.73
CA ASN A 273 70.35 -13.08 50.37
C ASN A 273 70.67 -13.30 51.87
N PHE A 274 69.78 -13.97 52.60
CA PHE A 274 70.02 -14.26 54.03
C PHE A 274 71.16 -15.26 54.26
N ASN A 275 71.39 -16.22 53.37
CA ASN A 275 72.54 -17.12 53.44
C ASN A 275 73.87 -16.37 53.26
N ILE A 276 73.92 -15.43 52.30
CA ILE A 276 75.10 -14.56 52.10
C ILE A 276 75.35 -13.70 53.35
N GLU A 277 74.31 -13.07 53.89
CA GLU A 277 74.43 -12.24 55.10
C GLU A 277 74.90 -13.07 56.31
N GLN A 278 74.43 -14.31 56.43
CA GLN A 278 74.82 -15.23 57.48
C GLN A 278 76.31 -15.62 57.40
N GLU A 279 76.83 -15.94 56.21
CA GLU A 279 78.25 -16.25 56.03
C GLU A 279 79.14 -15.06 56.39
N GLN A 280 78.77 -13.85 55.97
CA GLN A 280 79.50 -12.63 56.29
C GLN A 280 79.55 -12.37 57.80
N LEU A 281 78.41 -12.52 58.49
CA LEU A 281 78.35 -12.38 59.95
C LEU A 281 79.18 -13.45 60.66
N LYS A 282 79.15 -14.70 60.18
CA LYS A 282 79.92 -15.81 60.76
C LYS A 282 81.43 -15.56 60.67
N ASN A 283 81.92 -15.10 59.51
CA ASN A 283 83.32 -14.76 59.32
C ASN A 283 83.76 -13.60 60.24
N GLN A 284 82.93 -12.56 60.36
CA GLN A 284 83.22 -11.42 61.23
C GLN A 284 83.23 -11.77 62.73
N ILE A 285 82.40 -12.72 63.17
CA ILE A 285 82.40 -13.20 64.57
C ILE A 285 83.67 -14.01 64.85
N GLN A 286 84.04 -14.90 63.93
CA GLN A 286 85.22 -15.77 64.07
C GLN A 286 86.53 -14.99 64.13
N GLU A 287 86.65 -13.89 63.38
CA GLU A 287 87.80 -12.98 63.46
C GLU A 287 87.96 -12.34 64.85
N ILE A 288 86.86 -11.87 65.46
CA ILE A 288 86.91 -11.15 66.74
C ILE A 288 87.12 -12.12 67.92
N GLU A 289 86.55 -13.34 67.87
CA GLU A 289 86.74 -14.36 68.92
C GLU A 289 88.19 -14.84 69.06
N SER A 290 89.01 -14.71 68.02
CA SER A 290 90.41 -15.12 68.02
C SER A 290 91.34 -14.22 68.85
N ILE A 291 90.85 -13.08 69.35
CA ILE A 291 91.65 -12.09 70.09
C ILE A 291 91.42 -12.23 71.61
N PRO A 292 92.40 -12.73 72.39
CA PRO A 292 92.25 -12.90 73.84
C PRO A 292 92.22 -11.54 74.56
N LEU A 293 91.25 -11.36 75.47
CA LEU A 293 91.12 -10.19 76.34
C LEU A 293 91.31 -10.61 77.80
N ASP A 294 92.40 -10.19 78.43
CA ASP A 294 92.65 -10.41 79.86
C ASP A 294 92.59 -9.09 80.63
N LEU A 295 91.49 -8.87 81.35
CA LEU A 295 91.18 -7.63 82.06
C LEU A 295 92.04 -7.41 83.32
N ARG A 296 92.73 -8.44 83.83
CA ARG A 296 93.56 -8.31 85.04
C ARG A 296 94.80 -7.47 84.80
N LEU A 297 95.45 -7.68 83.65
CA LEU A 297 96.66 -6.95 83.25
C LEU A 297 96.42 -5.44 83.09
N LEU A 298 95.21 -5.02 82.70
CA LEU A 298 94.86 -3.62 82.52
C LEU A 298 94.87 -2.86 83.87
N VAL A 299 94.39 -3.51 84.93
CA VAL A 299 94.42 -2.98 86.30
C VAL A 299 95.85 -2.89 86.84
N ASP A 300 96.69 -3.87 86.54
CA ASP A 300 98.08 -3.90 87.00
C ASP A 300 98.92 -2.78 86.34
N PHE A 301 98.74 -2.51 85.04
CA PHE A 301 99.45 -1.43 84.35
C PHE A 301 98.99 -0.03 84.78
N GLU A 302 97.70 0.16 85.11
CA GLU A 302 97.21 1.43 85.67
C GLU A 302 97.87 1.73 87.02
N LYS A 303 98.04 0.72 87.86
CA LYS A 303 98.70 0.86 89.17
C LYS A 303 100.19 1.20 89.04
N GLN A 304 100.88 0.54 88.11
CA GLN A 304 102.29 0.80 87.78
C GLN A 304 102.52 2.24 87.28
N LYS A 305 101.58 2.78 86.51
CA LYS A 305 101.64 4.17 86.03
C LYS A 305 101.65 5.17 87.19
N THR A 306 100.71 5.01 88.14
CA THR A 306 100.60 5.91 89.31
C THR A 306 101.82 5.84 90.24
N GLU A 307 102.40 4.66 90.44
CA GLU A 307 103.59 4.49 91.29
C GLU A 307 104.83 5.17 90.67
N ASN A 308 105.01 5.06 89.36
CA ASN A 308 106.13 5.69 88.65
C ASN A 308 106.02 7.23 88.60
N GLU A 309 104.82 7.80 88.47
CA GLU A 309 104.62 9.26 88.50
C GLU A 309 105.04 9.87 89.85
N SER A 310 104.66 9.23 90.96
CA SER A 310 105.04 9.64 92.32
C SER A 310 106.55 9.58 92.55
N LEU A 311 107.23 8.51 92.08
CA LEU A 311 108.68 8.38 92.25
C LEU A 311 109.46 9.49 91.53
N ILE A 312 109.01 9.89 90.33
CA ILE A 312 109.68 10.95 89.56
C ILE A 312 109.61 12.30 90.28
N GLU A 313 108.51 12.59 90.97
CA GLU A 313 108.37 13.81 91.78
C GLU A 313 109.38 13.85 92.94
N ASP A 314 109.51 12.73 93.67
CA ASP A 314 110.43 12.59 94.80
C ASP A 314 111.91 12.65 94.40
N ILE A 315 112.28 12.14 93.22
CA ILE A 315 113.66 12.19 92.73
C ILE A 315 114.03 13.62 92.31
N ASN A 316 113.10 14.38 91.73
CA ASN A 316 113.34 15.77 91.31
C ASN A 316 113.60 16.72 92.49
N THR A 317 112.89 16.55 93.61
CA THR A 317 113.12 17.38 94.82
C THR A 317 114.53 17.19 95.36
N LYS A 318 114.98 15.93 95.49
CA LYS A 318 116.35 15.59 95.92
C LYS A 318 117.42 16.15 94.98
N TYR A 319 117.17 16.13 93.67
CA TYR A 319 118.10 16.69 92.68
C TYR A 319 118.36 18.19 92.90
N THR A 320 117.31 18.96 93.22
CA THR A 320 117.43 20.41 93.44
C THR A 320 118.23 20.77 94.71
N GLU A 321 118.07 19.99 95.77
CA GLU A 321 118.80 20.16 97.05
C GLU A 321 120.31 19.95 96.90
N ILE A 322 120.71 18.96 96.11
CA ILE A 322 122.13 18.67 95.88
C ILE A 322 122.81 19.79 95.09
N LEU A 323 122.13 20.35 94.10
CA LEU A 323 122.66 21.47 93.31
C LEU A 323 122.89 22.73 94.14
N SER A 324 121.99 23.06 95.08
CA SER A 324 122.20 24.20 95.98
C SER A 324 123.42 24.02 96.88
N ASN A 325 123.63 22.80 97.38
CA ASN A 325 124.75 22.48 98.28
C ASN A 325 126.11 22.61 97.58
N ILE A 326 126.25 22.06 96.36
CA ILE A 326 127.47 22.17 95.54
C ILE A 326 127.86 23.65 95.37
N LYS A 327 126.89 24.48 94.98
CA LYS A 327 127.13 25.90 94.68
C LYS A 327 127.60 26.68 95.92
N SER A 328 127.06 26.35 97.10
CA SER A 328 127.43 27.00 98.36
C SER A 328 128.88 26.72 98.79
N PHE A 329 129.37 25.50 98.58
CA PHE A 329 130.73 25.10 98.98
C PHE A 329 131.78 25.61 97.98
N THR A 330 131.46 25.68 96.69
CA THR A 330 132.36 26.28 95.69
C THR A 330 132.66 27.75 95.96
N SER A 331 131.66 28.55 96.37
CA SER A 331 131.90 29.96 96.68
C SER A 331 132.82 30.17 97.89
N LYS A 332 132.73 29.30 98.92
CA LYS A 332 133.61 29.36 100.11
C LYS A 332 135.06 29.02 99.80
N ILE A 333 135.30 28.13 98.83
CA ILE A 333 136.66 27.79 98.37
C ILE A 333 137.31 29.02 97.73
N ASP A 334 136.59 29.71 96.85
CA ASP A 334 137.13 30.87 96.12
C ASP A 334 137.47 32.04 97.06
N GLU A 335 136.63 32.30 98.07
CA GLU A 335 136.87 33.35 99.08
C GLU A 335 138.17 33.11 99.87
N ASN A 336 138.39 31.88 100.33
CA ASN A 336 139.58 31.52 101.10
C ASN A 336 140.86 31.57 100.26
N ASP A 337 140.79 31.19 98.97
CA ASP A 337 141.94 31.21 98.04
C ASP A 337 142.40 32.65 97.75
N ILE A 338 141.47 33.60 97.67
CA ILE A 338 141.78 35.03 97.53
C ILE A 338 142.43 35.57 98.80
N PHE A 339 141.95 35.16 99.98
CA PHE A 339 142.48 35.59 101.27
C PHE A 339 143.95 35.19 101.47
N ILE A 340 144.34 33.96 101.10
CA ILE A 340 145.72 33.47 101.19
C ILE A 340 146.68 34.33 100.35
N LYS A 341 146.29 34.70 99.13
CA LYS A 341 147.13 35.46 98.20
C LYS A 341 147.45 36.86 98.72
N ASN A 342 146.51 37.50 99.43
CA ASN A 342 146.67 38.86 99.90
C ASN A 342 147.65 39.00 101.08
N ILE A 343 147.75 38.01 101.97
CA ILE A 343 148.60 38.09 103.18
C ILE A 343 150.10 37.95 102.87
N PHE A 344 150.47 37.23 101.82
CA PHE A 344 151.89 36.97 101.54
C PHE A 344 152.68 38.20 101.07
N ASN A 345 152.00 39.20 100.51
CA ASN A 345 152.62 40.37 99.89
C ASN A 345 153.01 41.52 100.85
N LEU A 346 152.81 41.36 102.17
CA LEU A 346 153.09 42.43 103.13
C LEU A 346 154.44 42.20 103.84
N GLU A 347 155.41 43.08 103.60
CA GLU A 347 156.77 43.02 104.21
C GLU A 347 156.88 43.80 105.54
N SER A 348 155.97 44.74 105.82
CA SER A 348 155.89 45.43 107.11
C SER A 348 154.43 45.64 107.55
N CYS A 349 154.17 45.51 108.85
CA CYS A 349 152.82 45.61 109.39
C CYS A 349 152.28 47.06 109.31
N PRO A 350 151.18 47.33 108.59
CA PRO A 350 150.68 48.69 108.32
C PRO A 350 150.04 49.37 109.53
N THR A 351 149.91 48.67 110.66
CA THR A 351 149.38 49.25 111.90
C THR A 351 150.46 49.60 112.91
N CYS A 352 151.64 48.96 112.88
CA CYS A 352 152.64 49.12 113.95
C CYS A 352 154.11 49.08 113.52
N LEU A 353 154.42 48.97 112.22
CA LEU A 353 155.81 49.03 111.71
C LEU A 353 156.80 48.02 112.33
N GLN A 354 156.31 46.91 112.90
CA GLN A 354 157.16 45.76 113.27
C GLN A 354 157.33 44.81 112.07
N GLU A 355 158.54 44.28 111.89
CA GLU A 355 158.83 43.23 110.91
C GLU A 355 158.07 41.95 111.27
N ILE A 356 157.26 41.48 110.33
CA ILE A 356 156.36 40.34 110.54
C ILE A 356 157.21 39.07 110.60
N ASN A 357 157.17 38.41 111.75
CA ASN A 357 157.89 37.16 111.97
C ASN A 357 157.38 36.09 110.98
N PRO A 358 158.26 35.42 110.21
CA PRO A 358 157.88 34.41 109.22
C PRO A 358 157.03 33.25 109.78
N THR A 359 157.10 32.98 111.08
CA THR A 359 156.25 31.99 111.76
C THR A 359 154.76 32.35 111.75
N TYR A 360 154.40 33.63 111.74
CA TYR A 360 153.00 34.08 111.72
C TYR A 360 152.36 33.95 110.33
N LYS A 361 153.11 34.22 109.25
CA LYS A 361 152.65 34.04 107.86
C LYS A 361 152.35 32.57 107.53
N ALA A 362 153.16 31.64 108.04
CA ALA A 362 153.00 30.21 107.76
C ALA A 362 151.73 29.61 108.40
N ASN A 363 151.39 30.02 109.64
CA ASN A 363 150.23 29.51 110.37
C ASN A 363 148.89 29.94 109.76
N ILE A 364 148.80 31.16 109.22
CA ILE A 364 147.57 31.64 108.59
C ILE A 364 147.32 30.91 107.28
N LYS A 365 148.37 30.69 106.48
CA LYS A 365 148.26 29.96 105.21
C LYS A 365 147.80 28.52 105.40
N THR A 366 148.39 27.79 106.35
CA THR A 366 148.02 26.40 106.64
C THR A 366 146.57 26.26 107.12
N LYS A 367 146.04 27.23 107.87
CA LYS A 367 144.63 27.21 108.29
C LYS A 367 143.67 27.30 107.10
N PHE A 368 143.86 28.27 106.21
CA PHE A 368 142.98 28.47 105.07
C PHE A 368 143.15 27.38 103.99
N GLU A 369 144.35 26.81 103.81
CA GLU A 369 144.57 25.68 102.90
C GLU A 369 143.81 24.41 103.37
N ASN A 370 143.72 24.18 104.68
CA ASN A 370 142.93 23.08 105.24
C ASN A 370 141.42 23.28 105.02
N GLU A 371 140.90 24.49 105.24
CA GLU A 371 139.48 24.79 105.01
C GLU A 371 139.09 24.63 103.52
N ILE A 372 139.97 25.03 102.59
CA ILE A 372 139.77 24.82 101.15
C ILE A 372 139.72 23.32 100.80
N SER A 373 140.61 22.51 101.39
CA SER A 373 140.62 21.07 101.17
C SER A 373 139.34 20.40 101.65
N GLU A 374 138.84 20.76 102.83
CA GLU A 374 137.58 20.23 103.37
C GLU A 374 136.38 20.58 102.47
N HIS A 375 136.30 21.83 101.99
CA HIS A 375 135.23 22.25 101.10
C HIS A 375 135.29 21.54 99.73
N LYS A 376 136.48 21.31 99.16
CA LYS A 376 136.64 20.57 97.89
C LYS A 376 136.13 19.13 97.99
N ASN A 377 136.40 18.45 99.11
CA ASN A 377 135.91 17.09 99.33
C ASN A 377 134.37 17.04 99.40
N LYS A 378 133.73 18.01 100.07
CA LYS A 378 132.26 18.08 100.14
C LYS A 378 131.62 18.33 98.77
N VAL A 379 132.25 19.13 97.91
CA VAL A 379 131.77 19.34 96.53
C VAL A 379 131.79 18.04 95.72
N GLN A 380 132.90 17.28 95.76
CA GLN A 380 132.99 16.00 95.05
C GLN A 380 131.95 14.98 95.55
N GLU A 381 131.72 14.91 96.86
CA GLU A 381 130.72 13.99 97.42
C GLU A 381 129.30 14.28 96.91
N HIS A 382 128.94 15.56 96.78
CA HIS A 382 127.65 15.96 96.24
C HIS A 382 127.56 15.79 94.71
N GLU A 383 128.65 15.94 93.96
CA GLU A 383 128.64 15.67 92.50
C GLU A 383 128.39 14.19 92.17
N ILE A 384 128.94 13.26 92.97
CA ILE A 384 128.68 11.82 92.80
C ILE A 384 127.19 11.51 93.05
N LYS A 385 126.61 12.06 94.12
CA LYS A 385 125.19 11.87 94.44
C LYS A 385 124.27 12.45 93.34
N LYS A 386 124.66 13.56 92.70
CA LYS A 386 123.93 14.14 91.57
C LYS A 386 123.85 13.18 90.38
N GLN A 387 124.94 12.48 90.04
CA GLN A 387 124.95 11.54 88.91
C GLN A 387 124.05 10.33 89.14
N ASP A 388 123.98 9.84 90.39
CA ASP A 388 123.14 8.69 90.75
C ASP A 388 121.64 9.02 90.64
N ILE A 389 121.23 10.20 91.10
CA ILE A 389 119.85 10.69 91.00
C ILE A 389 119.40 10.82 89.54
N ILE A 390 120.26 11.28 88.62
CA ILE A 390 119.92 11.40 87.20
C ILE A 390 119.62 10.03 86.59
N LYS A 391 120.40 8.99 86.91
CA LYS A 391 120.17 7.63 86.39
C LYS A 391 118.83 7.06 86.85
N GLN A 392 118.48 7.23 88.13
CA GLN A 392 117.20 6.77 88.67
C GLN A 392 116.01 7.46 87.97
N LEU A 393 116.16 8.72 87.60
CA LEU A 393 115.09 9.51 86.96
C LEU A 393 114.79 9.02 85.53
N ASP A 394 115.82 8.67 84.76
CA ASP A 394 115.66 8.16 83.39
C ASP A 394 115.07 6.74 83.37
N GLU A 395 115.48 5.86 84.29
CA GLU A 395 114.91 4.50 84.39
C GLU A 395 113.42 4.53 84.72
N THR A 396 113.02 5.39 85.65
CA THR A 396 111.61 5.51 86.08
C THR A 396 110.72 6.09 84.96
N LYS A 397 111.22 7.09 84.20
CA LYS A 397 110.49 7.65 83.05
C LYS A 397 110.24 6.63 81.94
N LYS A 398 111.19 5.75 81.67
CA LYS A 398 111.06 4.72 80.65
C LYS A 398 109.98 3.70 81.01
N SER A 399 109.96 3.27 82.29
CA SER A 399 108.93 2.36 82.80
C SER A 399 107.51 2.95 82.71
N LEU A 400 107.35 4.26 82.97
CA LEU A 400 106.07 4.96 82.84
C LEU A 400 105.53 4.93 81.39
N GLN A 401 106.42 5.11 80.41
CA GLN A 401 106.04 5.20 79.00
C GLN A 401 105.54 3.86 78.45
N ASP A 402 106.18 2.76 78.84
CA ASP A 402 105.77 1.40 78.47
C ASP A 402 104.38 1.04 79.06
N ALA A 403 104.12 1.41 80.33
CA ALA A 403 102.84 1.15 80.98
C ALA A 403 101.66 1.85 80.26
N VAL A 404 101.85 3.10 79.81
CA VAL A 404 100.82 3.87 79.09
C VAL A 404 100.48 3.25 77.73
N GLN A 405 101.47 2.73 77.01
CA GLN A 405 101.25 2.16 75.68
C GLN A 405 100.45 0.85 75.75
N GLN A 406 100.67 0.03 76.78
CA GLN A 406 99.93 -1.22 76.99
C GLN A 406 98.44 -0.95 77.30
N ILE A 407 98.12 0.06 78.13
CA ILE A 407 96.74 0.43 78.47
C ILE A 407 95.92 0.78 77.23
N ASN A 408 96.47 1.57 76.30
CA ASN A 408 95.75 1.98 75.08
C ASN A 408 95.42 0.80 74.16
N ASN A 409 96.35 -0.14 73.99
CA ASN A 409 96.12 -1.33 73.18
C ASN A 409 95.00 -2.20 73.76
N MET A 410 94.94 -2.36 75.08
CA MET A 410 93.92 -3.20 75.72
C MET A 410 92.51 -2.59 75.65
N ASN A 411 92.40 -1.24 75.69
CA ASN A 411 91.10 -0.56 75.52
C ASN A 411 90.50 -0.72 74.11
N LEU A 412 91.33 -0.73 73.07
CA LEU A 412 90.88 -1.01 71.70
C LEU A 412 90.31 -2.43 71.56
N THR A 413 90.90 -3.40 72.26
CA THR A 413 90.46 -4.80 72.25
C THR A 413 89.12 -4.97 72.98
N LYS A 414 88.88 -4.21 74.05
CA LYS A 414 87.61 -4.23 74.80
C LYS A 414 86.41 -3.81 73.95
N VAL A 415 86.53 -2.71 73.19
CA VAL A 415 85.44 -2.20 72.32
C VAL A 415 85.06 -3.20 71.22
N LYS A 416 86.04 -3.92 70.66
CA LYS A 416 85.78 -4.96 69.65
C LYS A 416 84.98 -6.14 70.22
N HIS A 417 85.21 -6.52 71.48
CA HIS A 417 84.46 -7.59 72.15
C HIS A 417 83.03 -7.19 72.50
N GLU A 418 82.75 -5.92 72.82
CA GLU A 418 81.37 -5.45 73.03
C GLU A 418 80.52 -5.57 71.75
N GLN A 419 81.09 -5.26 70.57
CA GLN A 419 80.42 -5.43 69.26
C GLN A 419 80.13 -6.91 68.90
N LEU A 420 80.80 -7.86 69.55
CA LEU A 420 80.66 -9.29 69.29
C LEU A 420 79.29 -9.82 69.76
N VAL A 421 78.78 -9.28 70.88
CA VAL A 421 77.48 -9.66 71.46
C VAL A 421 76.34 -9.31 70.50
N ASP A 422 76.33 -8.11 69.94
CA ASP A 422 75.31 -7.64 69.00
C ASP A 422 75.31 -8.45 67.70
N LYS A 423 76.51 -8.80 67.18
CA LYS A 423 76.63 -9.63 65.97
C LYS A 423 76.12 -11.06 66.18
N LYS A 424 76.35 -11.66 67.36
CA LYS A 424 75.81 -12.99 67.70
C LYS A 424 74.29 -12.98 67.77
N GLN A 425 73.67 -11.96 68.35
CA GLN A 425 72.21 -11.84 68.38
C GLN A 425 71.63 -11.74 66.97
N ARG A 426 72.20 -10.90 66.10
CA ARG A 426 71.77 -10.78 64.69
C ARG A 426 71.92 -12.09 63.92
N GLN A 427 72.98 -12.86 64.17
CA GLN A 427 73.19 -14.18 63.55
C GLN A 427 72.08 -15.18 63.91
N THR A 428 71.66 -15.23 65.19
CA THR A 428 70.56 -16.13 65.61
C THR A 428 69.21 -15.76 64.98
N LEU A 429 68.95 -14.46 64.81
CA LEU A 429 67.72 -13.98 64.20
C LEU A 429 67.64 -14.35 62.71
N ILE A 430 68.74 -14.18 61.97
CA ILE A 430 68.85 -14.59 60.56
C ILE A 430 68.71 -16.12 60.42
N GLN A 431 69.31 -16.91 61.32
CA GLN A 431 69.17 -18.38 61.29
C GLN A 431 67.70 -18.83 61.45
N ASN A 432 66.94 -18.18 62.32
CA ASN A 432 65.52 -18.48 62.50
C ASN A 432 64.71 -18.13 61.25
N GLN A 433 65.01 -17.00 60.60
CA GLN A 433 64.36 -16.60 59.36
C GLN A 433 64.68 -17.57 58.21
N LEU A 434 65.92 -18.05 58.09
CA LEU A 434 66.32 -19.05 57.11
C LEU A 434 65.53 -20.36 57.27
N ASN A 435 65.37 -20.86 58.50
CA ASN A 435 64.63 -22.09 58.77
C ASN A 435 63.14 -21.99 58.39
N ILE A 436 62.52 -20.81 58.58
CA ILE A 436 61.13 -20.56 58.19
C ILE A 436 61.02 -20.54 56.66
N LEU A 437 61.91 -19.79 56.00
CA LEU A 437 61.90 -19.67 54.54
C LEU A 437 62.17 -21.01 53.83
N GLN A 438 63.02 -21.88 54.38
CA GLN A 438 63.26 -23.23 53.85
C GLN A 438 62.01 -24.13 53.93
N LYS A 439 61.22 -24.00 55.00
CA LYS A 439 59.94 -24.71 55.12
C LYS A 439 58.92 -24.20 54.10
N ASP A 440 58.85 -22.89 53.90
CA ASP A 440 57.98 -22.28 52.88
C ASP A 440 58.36 -22.77 51.46
N GLU A 441 59.66 -22.86 51.14
CA GLU A 441 60.16 -23.35 49.85
C GLU A 441 59.77 -24.81 49.58
N LEU A 442 59.89 -25.68 50.58
CA LEU A 442 59.46 -27.09 50.50
C LEU A 442 57.95 -27.22 50.31
N LEU A 443 57.16 -26.39 50.99
CA LEU A 443 55.70 -26.44 50.88
C LEU A 443 55.24 -25.94 49.50
N LEU A 444 55.80 -24.83 49.02
CA LEU A 444 55.50 -24.28 47.70
C LEU A 444 55.94 -25.22 46.56
N SER A 445 57.09 -25.89 46.68
CA SER A 445 57.53 -26.87 45.67
C SER A 445 56.62 -28.10 45.61
N SER A 446 56.13 -28.59 46.75
CA SER A 446 55.14 -29.69 46.79
C SER A 446 53.79 -29.30 46.18
N GLN A 447 53.33 -28.06 46.41
CA GLN A 447 52.11 -27.54 45.77
C GLN A 447 52.27 -27.45 44.25
N ILE A 448 53.42 -26.99 43.76
CA ILE A 448 53.73 -26.95 42.31
C ILE A 448 53.66 -28.35 41.69
N GLU A 449 54.22 -29.38 42.32
CA GLU A 449 54.13 -30.75 41.80
C GLU A 449 52.70 -31.28 41.75
N THR A 450 51.90 -30.95 42.78
CA THR A 450 50.50 -31.37 42.86
C THR A 450 49.67 -30.72 41.74
N ILE A 451 49.87 -29.41 41.52
CA ILE A 451 49.20 -28.66 40.45
C ILE A 451 49.64 -29.15 39.06
N LYS A 452 50.94 -29.48 38.87
CA LYS A 452 51.44 -30.07 37.62
C LYS A 452 50.79 -31.41 37.30
N LYS A 453 50.65 -32.31 38.29
CA LYS A 453 49.96 -33.60 38.11
C LYS A 453 48.49 -33.43 37.74
N SER A 454 47.78 -32.45 38.33
CA SER A 454 46.43 -32.14 37.89
C SER A 454 46.40 -31.62 36.46
N LEU A 455 47.34 -30.75 36.05
CA LEU A 455 47.41 -30.20 34.68
C LEU A 455 47.69 -31.26 33.60
N GLU A 456 48.46 -32.32 33.89
CA GLU A 456 48.68 -33.43 32.96
C GLU A 456 47.38 -34.12 32.53
N GLN A 457 46.39 -34.19 33.43
CA GLN A 457 45.07 -34.75 33.15
C GLN A 457 44.29 -33.91 32.11
N PHE A 458 44.62 -32.63 31.93
CA PHE A 458 43.98 -31.72 30.98
C PHE A 458 44.73 -31.61 29.63
N SER A 459 45.79 -32.39 29.40
CA SER A 459 46.63 -32.31 28.19
C SER A 459 45.87 -32.60 26.88
N LYS A 460 44.88 -33.50 26.91
CA LYS A 460 44.11 -33.93 25.72
C LYS A 460 42.84 -33.12 25.45
N ILE A 461 42.40 -32.32 26.42
CA ILE A 461 41.10 -31.63 26.39
C ILE A 461 41.04 -30.54 25.31
N GLN A 462 42.19 -29.91 24.99
CA GLN A 462 42.26 -28.92 23.91
C GLN A 462 41.97 -29.54 22.54
N ILE A 463 42.51 -30.73 22.27
CA ILE A 463 42.28 -31.45 21.00
C ILE A 463 40.83 -31.94 20.92
N GLU A 464 40.26 -32.42 22.03
CA GLU A 464 38.85 -32.79 22.11
C GLU A 464 37.92 -31.59 21.87
N HIS A 465 38.26 -30.41 22.42
CA HIS A 465 37.52 -29.17 22.16
C HIS A 465 37.51 -28.82 20.68
N ASP A 466 38.69 -28.77 20.05
CA ASP A 466 38.80 -28.33 18.65
C ASP A 466 38.07 -29.29 17.70
N ASN A 467 38.16 -30.61 17.94
CA ASN A 467 37.42 -31.60 17.17
C ASN A 467 35.89 -31.47 17.34
N LYS A 468 35.42 -31.29 18.58
CA LYS A 468 33.99 -31.11 18.87
C LYS A 468 33.45 -29.78 18.34
N GLU A 469 34.27 -28.73 18.33
CA GLU A 469 33.93 -27.44 17.75
C GLU A 469 33.75 -27.54 16.23
N GLN A 470 34.61 -28.29 15.54
CA GLN A 470 34.43 -28.61 14.13
C GLN A 470 33.15 -29.42 13.87
N GLU A 471 32.90 -30.46 14.68
CA GLU A 471 31.69 -31.29 14.57
C GLU A 471 30.41 -30.45 14.75
N PHE A 472 30.41 -29.55 15.73
CA PHE A 472 29.31 -28.61 15.98
C PHE A 472 29.08 -27.66 14.81
N ASN A 473 30.14 -27.08 14.26
CA ASN A 473 30.03 -26.17 13.12
C ASN A 473 29.47 -26.89 11.88
N LEU A 474 29.89 -28.13 11.63
CA LEU A 474 29.35 -28.96 10.55
C LEU A 474 27.86 -29.29 10.77
N ALA A 475 27.48 -29.68 11.99
CA ALA A 475 26.09 -29.97 12.33
C ALA A 475 25.19 -28.72 12.19
N LYS A 476 25.67 -27.57 12.68
CA LYS A 476 24.98 -26.28 12.57
C LYS A 476 24.79 -25.83 11.12
N ASN A 477 25.80 -26.03 10.27
CA ASN A 477 25.69 -25.70 8.85
C ASN A 477 24.67 -26.59 8.13
N LYS A 478 24.67 -27.90 8.39
CA LYS A 478 23.69 -28.84 7.82
C LYS A 478 22.25 -28.53 8.26
N GLU A 479 22.05 -28.20 9.54
CA GLU A 479 20.74 -27.78 10.07
C GLU A 479 20.26 -26.52 9.32
N LYS A 480 21.12 -25.50 9.23
CA LYS A 480 20.79 -24.24 8.56
C LYS A 480 20.51 -24.42 7.06
N GLU A 481 21.28 -25.26 6.35
CA GLU A 481 20.99 -25.61 4.95
C GLU A 481 19.63 -26.26 4.78
N THR A 482 19.26 -27.15 5.70
CA THR A 482 17.96 -27.84 5.66
C THR A 482 16.82 -26.86 5.97
N GLU A 483 17.02 -25.97 6.95
CA GLU A 483 16.09 -24.88 7.28
C GLU A 483 15.83 -23.98 6.07
N VAL A 484 16.89 -23.52 5.39
CA VAL A 484 16.77 -22.69 4.18
C VAL A 484 15.96 -23.40 3.10
N LYS A 485 16.25 -24.68 2.81
CA LYS A 485 15.48 -25.48 1.84
C LYS A 485 14.01 -25.62 2.23
N THR A 486 13.70 -25.83 3.52
CA THR A 486 12.30 -25.88 3.97
C THR A 486 11.57 -24.55 3.81
N ALA A 487 12.27 -23.43 4.01
CA ALA A 487 11.72 -22.09 3.84
C ALA A 487 11.49 -21.77 2.36
N GLU A 488 12.44 -22.09 1.48
CA GLU A 488 12.30 -21.97 0.02
C GLU A 488 11.08 -22.74 -0.49
N MET A 489 10.95 -24.00 -0.08
CA MET A 489 9.83 -24.84 -0.53
C MET A 489 8.49 -24.39 0.05
N THR A 490 8.47 -23.86 1.28
CA THR A 490 7.26 -23.25 1.85
C THR A 490 6.81 -22.04 1.03
N LYS A 491 7.75 -21.21 0.58
CA LYS A 491 7.46 -20.05 -0.27
C LYS A 491 6.94 -20.47 -1.64
N GLU A 492 7.52 -21.51 -2.24
CA GLU A 492 7.06 -22.07 -3.51
C GLU A 492 5.62 -22.63 -3.43
N ILE A 493 5.32 -23.35 -2.35
CA ILE A 493 3.95 -23.83 -2.07
C ILE A 493 2.98 -22.65 -1.97
N GLN A 494 3.31 -21.61 -1.20
CA GLN A 494 2.45 -20.43 -1.04
C GLN A 494 2.19 -19.71 -2.38
N MET A 495 3.23 -19.53 -3.21
CA MET A 495 3.08 -18.93 -4.54
C MET A 495 2.18 -19.77 -5.44
N THR A 496 2.35 -21.10 -5.42
CA THR A 496 1.53 -22.01 -6.23
C THR A 496 0.09 -22.07 -5.75
N GLU A 497 -0.15 -22.04 -4.44
CA GLU A 497 -1.49 -21.96 -3.84
C GLU A 497 -2.23 -20.68 -4.25
N GLN A 498 -1.52 -19.54 -4.27
CA GLN A 498 -2.10 -18.29 -4.74
C GLN A 498 -2.53 -18.39 -6.21
N GLN A 499 -1.68 -18.95 -7.07
CA GLN A 499 -2.02 -19.17 -8.48
C GLN A 499 -3.22 -20.12 -8.64
N VAL A 500 -3.34 -21.15 -7.81
CA VAL A 500 -4.51 -22.07 -7.82
C VAL A 500 -5.80 -21.35 -7.42
N LYS A 501 -5.73 -20.40 -6.48
CA LYS A 501 -6.87 -19.55 -6.12
C LYS A 501 -7.30 -18.65 -7.28
N GLU A 502 -6.36 -17.96 -7.90
CA GLU A 502 -6.62 -17.09 -9.07
C GLU A 502 -7.24 -17.88 -10.23
N LEU A 503 -6.70 -19.06 -10.56
CA LEU A 503 -7.29 -19.95 -11.56
C LEU A 503 -8.70 -20.41 -11.15
N GLY A 504 -8.92 -20.65 -9.86
CA GLY A 504 -10.24 -21.01 -9.32
C GLY A 504 -11.30 -19.94 -9.52
N GLU A 505 -10.96 -18.66 -9.30
CA GLU A 505 -11.87 -17.53 -9.56
C GLU A 505 -12.17 -17.37 -11.05
N GLN A 506 -11.15 -17.50 -11.91
CA GLN A 506 -11.33 -17.46 -13.36
C GLN A 506 -12.28 -18.56 -13.87
N ILE A 507 -12.12 -19.79 -13.37
CA ILE A 507 -13.02 -20.91 -13.71
C ILE A 507 -14.46 -20.59 -13.31
N LYS A 508 -14.67 -20.07 -12.09
CA LYS A 508 -16.01 -19.74 -11.61
C LYS A 508 -16.69 -18.69 -12.51
N ASN A 509 -15.98 -17.62 -12.85
CA ASN A 509 -16.51 -16.58 -13.74
C ASN A 509 -16.86 -17.13 -15.12
N LYS A 510 -15.99 -17.97 -15.70
CA LYS A 510 -16.25 -18.60 -17.01
C LYS A 510 -17.40 -19.62 -16.96
N GLN A 511 -17.60 -20.33 -15.86
CA GLN A 511 -18.76 -21.21 -15.66
C GLN A 511 -20.07 -20.41 -15.60
N GLU A 512 -20.08 -19.25 -14.96
CA GLU A 512 -21.24 -18.35 -14.95
C GLU A 512 -21.55 -17.85 -16.37
N ILE A 513 -20.53 -17.46 -17.14
CA ILE A 513 -20.70 -17.07 -18.55
C ILE A 513 -21.26 -18.24 -19.37
N LYS A 514 -20.83 -19.48 -19.11
CA LYS A 514 -21.35 -20.68 -19.79
C LYS A 514 -22.84 -20.90 -19.55
N LEU A 515 -23.33 -20.65 -18.33
CA LEU A 515 -24.74 -20.74 -18.01
C LEU A 515 -25.56 -19.64 -18.72
N ILE A 516 -25.03 -18.41 -18.75
CA ILE A 516 -25.66 -17.31 -19.47
C ILE A 516 -25.70 -17.61 -20.98
N LEU A 517 -24.59 -18.11 -21.54
CA LEU A 517 -24.49 -18.49 -22.94
C LEU A 517 -25.58 -19.48 -23.33
N HIS A 518 -25.79 -20.53 -22.54
CA HIS A 518 -26.84 -21.52 -22.79
C HIS A 518 -28.23 -20.88 -22.85
N ASN A 519 -28.57 -20.03 -21.88
CA ASN A 519 -29.86 -19.32 -21.87
C ASN A 519 -30.01 -18.38 -23.09
N THR A 520 -28.93 -17.72 -23.51
CA THR A 520 -28.92 -16.84 -24.68
C THR A 520 -29.12 -17.64 -25.98
N GLU A 521 -28.49 -18.80 -26.11
CA GLU A 521 -28.65 -19.73 -27.25
C GLU A 521 -30.10 -20.24 -27.34
N GLU A 522 -30.69 -20.67 -26.22
CA GLU A 522 -32.09 -21.11 -26.19
C GLU A 522 -33.05 -19.99 -26.61
N LEU A 523 -32.82 -18.77 -26.14
CA LEU A 523 -33.63 -17.61 -26.49
C LEU A 523 -33.51 -17.26 -27.98
N GLU A 524 -32.29 -17.23 -28.51
CA GLU A 524 -32.04 -16.94 -29.93
C GLU A 524 -32.72 -17.99 -30.83
N GLN A 525 -32.58 -19.27 -30.48
CA GLN A 525 -33.21 -20.36 -31.21
C GLN A 525 -34.74 -20.26 -31.16
N TRP A 526 -35.31 -19.98 -29.98
CA TRP A 526 -36.76 -19.81 -29.84
C TRP A 526 -37.28 -18.63 -30.68
N LEU A 527 -36.55 -17.51 -30.71
CA LEU A 527 -36.92 -16.33 -31.50
C LEU A 527 -36.85 -16.63 -33.00
N SER A 528 -35.74 -17.21 -33.45
CA SER A 528 -35.47 -17.49 -34.87
C SER A 528 -36.39 -18.58 -35.43
N ASP A 529 -36.62 -19.67 -34.69
CA ASP A 529 -37.35 -20.83 -35.20
C ASP A 529 -38.85 -20.74 -34.90
N LYS A 530 -39.20 -20.62 -33.61
CA LYS A 530 -40.58 -20.76 -33.15
C LYS A 530 -41.36 -19.45 -33.29
N PHE A 531 -40.81 -18.35 -32.77
CA PHE A 531 -41.52 -17.07 -32.73
C PHE A 531 -41.76 -16.49 -34.12
N LEU A 532 -40.74 -16.42 -34.98
CA LEU A 532 -40.89 -15.92 -36.35
C LEU A 532 -41.87 -16.76 -37.19
N SER A 533 -41.82 -18.09 -37.06
CA SER A 533 -42.75 -19.00 -37.72
C SER A 533 -44.19 -18.75 -37.26
N ASN A 534 -44.40 -18.65 -35.94
CA ASN A 534 -45.71 -18.38 -35.36
C ASN A 534 -46.27 -17.02 -35.80
N ILE A 535 -45.46 -15.95 -35.78
CA ILE A 535 -45.91 -14.63 -36.24
C ILE A 535 -46.26 -14.65 -37.72
N SER A 536 -45.50 -15.38 -38.54
CA SER A 536 -45.80 -15.54 -39.97
C SER A 536 -47.09 -16.31 -40.22
N PHE A 537 -47.33 -17.36 -39.43
CA PHE A 537 -48.56 -18.13 -39.47
C PHE A 537 -49.78 -17.28 -39.07
N ILE A 538 -49.65 -16.49 -37.99
CA ILE A 538 -50.71 -15.59 -37.52
C ILE A 538 -51.04 -14.53 -38.58
N GLU A 539 -50.03 -13.85 -39.13
CA GLU A 539 -50.23 -12.82 -40.17
C GLU A 539 -50.99 -13.38 -41.37
N ARG A 540 -50.56 -14.56 -41.86
CA ARG A 540 -51.20 -15.22 -43.00
C ARG A 540 -52.67 -15.55 -42.71
N ASN A 541 -52.96 -16.14 -41.55
CA ASN A 541 -54.32 -16.54 -41.21
C ASN A 541 -55.25 -15.34 -41.00
N ILE A 542 -54.71 -14.24 -40.43
CA ILE A 542 -55.47 -12.99 -40.32
C ILE A 542 -55.80 -12.45 -41.70
N LEU A 543 -54.84 -12.39 -42.62
CA LEU A 543 -55.10 -11.95 -44.00
C LEU A 543 -56.15 -12.82 -44.70
N ILE A 544 -56.09 -14.14 -44.54
CA ILE A 544 -57.09 -15.06 -45.10
C ILE A 544 -58.48 -14.76 -44.53
N THR A 545 -58.59 -14.66 -43.20
CA THR A 545 -59.88 -14.40 -42.53
C THR A 545 -60.47 -13.06 -42.98
N LEU A 546 -59.64 -12.02 -43.06
CA LEU A 546 -60.06 -10.70 -43.52
C LEU A 546 -60.51 -10.69 -44.97
N ARG A 547 -59.80 -11.42 -45.84
CA ARG A 547 -60.19 -11.58 -47.24
C ARG A 547 -61.52 -12.30 -47.37
N GLU A 548 -61.75 -13.36 -46.61
CA GLU A 548 -63.01 -14.11 -46.63
C GLU A 548 -64.20 -13.24 -46.17
N GLU A 549 -64.05 -12.53 -45.04
CA GLU A 549 -65.08 -11.59 -44.56
C GLU A 549 -65.34 -10.47 -45.57
N PHE A 550 -64.29 -9.86 -46.11
CA PHE A 550 -64.41 -8.78 -47.08
C PHE A 550 -65.02 -9.27 -48.40
N SER A 551 -64.60 -10.43 -48.91
CA SER A 551 -65.14 -11.04 -50.13
C SER A 551 -66.62 -11.38 -49.98
N LYS A 552 -67.03 -11.88 -48.80
CA LYS A 552 -68.43 -12.17 -48.50
C LYS A 552 -69.28 -10.91 -48.55
N LEU A 553 -68.87 -9.85 -47.85
CA LEU A 553 -69.58 -8.57 -47.85
C LEU A 553 -69.63 -7.94 -49.23
N LEU A 554 -68.53 -8.00 -50.00
CA LEU A 554 -68.47 -7.49 -51.37
C LEU A 554 -69.51 -8.19 -52.25
N ASN A 555 -69.59 -9.52 -52.19
CA ASN A 555 -70.54 -10.29 -52.96
C ASN A 555 -72.00 -9.99 -52.53
N GLU A 556 -72.25 -9.89 -51.23
CA GLU A 556 -73.57 -9.51 -50.68
C GLU A 556 -74.04 -8.14 -51.20
N TRP A 557 -73.20 -7.11 -51.09
CA TRP A 557 -73.56 -5.77 -51.58
C TRP A 557 -73.72 -5.72 -53.10
N PHE A 558 -72.89 -6.45 -53.83
CA PHE A 558 -72.94 -6.45 -55.29
C PHE A 558 -74.20 -7.15 -55.83
N ASN A 559 -74.61 -8.29 -55.25
CA ASN A 559 -75.83 -9.00 -55.65
C ASN A 559 -77.12 -8.20 -55.38
N ILE A 560 -77.11 -7.29 -54.41
CA ILE A 560 -78.23 -6.36 -54.23
C ILE A 560 -78.30 -5.39 -55.43
N LEU A 561 -77.16 -4.84 -55.85
CA LEU A 561 -77.07 -3.81 -56.90
C LEU A 561 -77.26 -4.35 -58.33
N VAL A 562 -76.75 -5.54 -58.63
CA VAL A 562 -76.73 -6.14 -59.98
C VAL A 562 -77.53 -7.44 -59.98
N PRO A 563 -78.18 -7.86 -61.09
CA PRO A 563 -78.88 -9.16 -61.16
C PRO A 563 -77.96 -10.36 -60.87
N ASP A 564 -78.52 -11.47 -60.36
CA ASP A 564 -77.84 -12.69 -59.84
C ASP A 564 -77.04 -13.53 -60.88
N ILE A 565 -76.54 -12.92 -61.95
CA ILE A 565 -75.81 -13.59 -63.04
C ILE A 565 -74.30 -13.58 -62.79
N PHE A 566 -73.83 -12.67 -61.93
CA PHE A 566 -72.43 -12.43 -61.65
C PHE A 566 -72.11 -12.81 -60.20
N THR A 567 -70.96 -13.41 -59.98
CA THR A 567 -70.39 -13.62 -58.65
C THR A 567 -69.06 -12.89 -58.55
N ILE A 568 -68.80 -12.30 -57.37
CA ILE A 568 -67.53 -11.60 -57.13
C ILE A 568 -66.81 -12.21 -55.94
N ARG A 569 -65.51 -12.43 -56.14
CA ARG A 569 -64.58 -12.86 -55.09
C ARG A 569 -63.34 -11.98 -55.06
N LEU A 570 -62.58 -12.07 -53.97
CA LEU A 570 -61.27 -11.41 -53.84
C LEU A 570 -60.13 -12.41 -53.96
N ASP A 571 -59.09 -12.06 -54.72
CA ASP A 571 -57.84 -12.82 -54.80
C ASP A 571 -56.89 -12.54 -53.60
N GLU A 572 -55.65 -13.05 -53.63
CA GLU A 572 -54.64 -12.83 -52.58
C GLU A 572 -54.24 -11.37 -52.37
N ASP A 573 -54.39 -10.53 -53.40
CA ASP A 573 -54.06 -9.11 -53.42
C ASP A 573 -55.30 -8.21 -53.22
N PHE A 574 -56.43 -8.80 -52.81
CA PHE A 574 -57.72 -8.13 -52.67
C PHE A 574 -58.23 -7.47 -53.96
N THR A 575 -57.85 -8.01 -55.11
CA THR A 575 -58.41 -7.67 -56.43
C THR A 575 -59.77 -8.34 -56.59
N PRO A 576 -60.82 -7.62 -57.02
CA PRO A 576 -62.09 -8.22 -57.36
C PRO A 576 -61.96 -9.06 -58.64
N VAL A 577 -62.24 -10.35 -58.52
CA VAL A 577 -62.38 -11.30 -59.63
C VAL A 577 -63.87 -11.49 -59.87
N ILE A 578 -64.32 -11.17 -61.08
CA ILE A 578 -65.72 -11.26 -61.49
C ILE A 578 -65.91 -12.53 -62.29
N GLU A 579 -66.91 -13.32 -61.94
CA GLU A 579 -67.26 -14.56 -62.62
C GLU A 579 -68.69 -14.47 -63.17
N GLN A 580 -68.87 -14.87 -64.42
CA GLN A 580 -70.17 -15.02 -65.06
C GLN A 580 -70.26 -16.43 -65.66
N GLN A 581 -71.18 -17.26 -65.18
CA GLN A 581 -71.41 -18.63 -65.70
C GLN A 581 -70.09 -19.41 -65.92
N ASP A 582 -69.23 -19.43 -64.88
CA ASP A 582 -67.91 -20.10 -64.84
C ASP A 582 -66.78 -19.46 -65.67
N PHE A 583 -66.98 -18.28 -66.28
CA PHE A 583 -65.91 -17.52 -66.94
C PHE A 583 -65.51 -16.28 -66.14
N GLU A 584 -64.20 -16.08 -65.95
CA GLU A 584 -63.65 -14.85 -65.39
C GLU A 584 -63.73 -13.69 -66.40
N LEU A 585 -64.23 -12.55 -65.96
CA LEU A 585 -64.36 -11.33 -66.75
C LEU A 585 -63.47 -10.23 -66.21
N ASP A 586 -62.72 -9.57 -67.10
CA ASP A 586 -61.98 -8.37 -66.70
C ASP A 586 -62.94 -7.21 -66.40
N TYR A 587 -62.59 -6.43 -65.37
CA TYR A 587 -63.29 -5.20 -64.99
C TYR A 587 -63.50 -4.22 -66.17
N SER A 588 -62.60 -4.25 -67.17
CA SER A 588 -62.68 -3.43 -68.38
C SER A 588 -63.74 -3.86 -69.40
N PHE A 589 -64.35 -5.04 -69.27
CA PHE A 589 -65.42 -5.51 -70.15
C PHE A 589 -66.82 -5.28 -69.58
N LEU A 590 -66.93 -4.87 -68.33
CA LEU A 590 -68.21 -4.54 -67.69
C LEU A 590 -68.83 -3.25 -68.23
N SER A 591 -70.15 -3.13 -68.15
CA SER A 591 -70.87 -1.89 -68.43
C SER A 591 -70.52 -0.78 -67.43
N GLY A 592 -70.80 0.48 -67.79
CA GLY A 592 -70.52 1.63 -66.91
C GLY A 592 -71.20 1.50 -65.55
N GLY A 593 -72.46 1.05 -65.53
CA GLY A 593 -73.23 0.80 -64.30
C GLY A 593 -72.67 -0.35 -63.48
N GLU A 594 -72.30 -1.47 -64.08
CA GLU A 594 -71.69 -2.60 -63.36
C GLU A 594 -70.35 -2.21 -62.72
N ARG A 595 -69.50 -1.46 -63.44
CA ARG A 595 -68.23 -0.96 -62.86
C ARG A 595 -68.46 -0.07 -61.65
N THR A 596 -69.43 0.84 -61.73
CA THR A 596 -69.81 1.69 -60.59
C THR A 596 -70.41 0.85 -59.46
N ALA A 597 -71.15 -0.22 -59.76
CA ALA A 597 -71.71 -1.14 -58.76
C ALA A 597 -70.62 -1.88 -57.98
N ILE A 598 -69.60 -2.40 -58.67
CA ILE A 598 -68.46 -3.07 -58.03
C ILE A 598 -67.68 -2.07 -57.17
N ALA A 599 -67.41 -0.87 -57.69
CA ALA A 599 -66.72 0.16 -56.93
C ALA A 599 -67.46 0.54 -55.65
N LEU A 600 -68.80 0.68 -55.73
CA LEU A 600 -69.64 0.96 -54.57
C LEU A 600 -69.68 -0.23 -53.59
N ALA A 601 -69.91 -1.45 -54.08
CA ALA A 601 -69.97 -2.65 -53.25
C ALA A 601 -68.63 -2.93 -52.54
N TYR A 602 -67.51 -2.81 -53.25
CA TYR A 602 -66.15 -2.92 -52.69
C TYR A 602 -65.93 -1.89 -51.61
N ARG A 603 -66.42 -0.67 -51.82
CA ARG A 603 -66.27 0.40 -50.87
C ARG A 603 -67.08 0.19 -49.59
N LEU A 604 -68.34 -0.22 -49.73
CA LEU A 604 -69.21 -0.50 -48.58
C LEU A 604 -68.68 -1.70 -47.78
N ALA A 605 -68.27 -2.76 -48.47
CA ALA A 605 -67.66 -3.93 -47.87
C ALA A 605 -66.34 -3.59 -47.15
N LEU A 606 -65.52 -2.71 -47.73
CA LEU A 606 -64.29 -2.22 -47.09
C LEU A 606 -64.61 -1.40 -45.82
N ASN A 607 -65.55 -0.46 -45.90
CA ASN A 607 -65.99 0.33 -44.75
C ASN A 607 -66.47 -0.57 -43.61
N GLN A 608 -67.30 -1.56 -43.91
CA GLN A 608 -67.87 -2.46 -42.91
C GLN A 608 -66.81 -3.40 -42.32
N THR A 609 -65.91 -3.95 -43.15
CA THR A 609 -64.76 -4.75 -42.68
C THR A 609 -63.88 -3.93 -41.73
N ILE A 610 -63.55 -2.68 -42.09
CA ILE A 610 -62.74 -1.80 -41.23
C ILE A 610 -63.48 -1.46 -39.93
N ASN A 611 -64.77 -1.17 -39.98
CA ASN A 611 -65.57 -0.86 -38.79
C ASN A 611 -65.70 -2.06 -37.84
N SER A 612 -65.73 -3.29 -38.38
CA SER A 612 -65.69 -4.52 -37.59
C SER A 612 -64.36 -4.67 -36.83
N LEU A 613 -63.25 -4.45 -37.54
CA LEU A 613 -61.90 -4.58 -36.97
C LEU A 613 -61.55 -3.47 -35.98
N LEU A 614 -61.82 -2.23 -36.37
CA LEU A 614 -61.50 -1.02 -35.62
C LEU A 614 -62.74 -0.51 -34.90
N SER A 615 -63.41 -1.38 -34.14
CA SER A 615 -64.70 -1.07 -33.47
C SER A 615 -64.71 0.21 -32.63
N LYS A 616 -63.55 0.73 -32.22
CA LYS A 616 -63.43 1.95 -31.42
C LYS A 616 -63.47 3.27 -32.22
N ILE A 617 -63.30 3.23 -33.55
CA ILE A 617 -63.27 4.47 -34.35
C ILE A 617 -64.61 5.21 -34.26
N LYS A 618 -64.53 6.52 -34.04
CA LYS A 618 -65.73 7.35 -33.81
C LYS A 618 -66.44 7.75 -35.09
N THR A 619 -65.90 7.38 -36.25
CA THR A 619 -66.46 7.68 -37.57
C THR A 619 -67.31 6.54 -38.16
N ARG A 620 -67.46 5.40 -37.46
CA ARG A 620 -68.16 4.21 -37.97
C ARG A 620 -69.64 4.40 -38.34
N GLU A 621 -70.28 5.48 -37.87
CA GLU A 621 -71.71 5.75 -38.04
C GLU A 621 -72.00 6.86 -39.09
N ILE A 622 -70.98 7.29 -39.83
CA ILE A 622 -71.09 8.32 -40.88
C ILE A 622 -70.44 7.85 -42.18
N VAL A 623 -71.15 8.02 -43.30
CA VAL A 623 -70.64 7.80 -44.65
C VAL A 623 -71.04 8.96 -45.56
N ILE A 624 -70.12 9.36 -46.41
CA ILE A 624 -70.25 10.42 -47.42
C ILE A 624 -69.92 9.83 -48.78
N LEU A 625 -70.90 9.82 -49.68
CA LEU A 625 -70.78 9.32 -51.05
C LEU A 625 -70.88 10.48 -52.04
N ASP A 626 -69.84 10.71 -52.83
CA ASP A 626 -69.79 11.79 -53.83
C ASP A 626 -70.11 11.24 -55.22
N GLU A 627 -71.33 11.47 -55.69
CA GLU A 627 -71.90 10.96 -56.94
C GLU A 627 -71.72 9.43 -57.12
N PRO A 628 -72.22 8.61 -56.17
CA PRO A 628 -72.08 7.15 -56.21
C PRO A 628 -72.88 6.49 -57.34
N THR A 629 -73.71 7.24 -58.05
CA THR A 629 -74.71 6.71 -58.98
C THR A 629 -74.39 6.91 -60.46
N ASP A 630 -73.24 7.53 -60.77
CA ASP A 630 -72.84 7.80 -62.14
C ASP A 630 -72.73 6.51 -62.98
N GLY A 631 -73.53 6.44 -64.05
CA GLY A 631 -73.62 5.30 -64.96
C GLY A 631 -74.63 4.22 -64.56
N PHE A 632 -75.39 4.37 -63.46
CA PHE A 632 -76.44 3.41 -63.12
C PHE A 632 -77.68 3.54 -63.99
N SER A 633 -78.31 2.38 -64.23
CA SER A 633 -79.65 2.30 -64.79
C SER A 633 -80.71 2.61 -63.75
N ASP A 634 -81.90 2.99 -64.21
CA ASP A 634 -83.06 3.27 -63.37
C ASP A 634 -83.39 2.17 -62.35
N GLN A 635 -83.19 0.90 -62.72
CA GLN A 635 -83.42 -0.26 -61.85
C GLN A 635 -82.35 -0.41 -60.76
N GLN A 636 -81.10 -0.04 -61.06
CA GLN A 636 -80.00 -0.05 -60.09
C GLN A 636 -80.18 1.05 -59.05
N LEU A 637 -80.74 2.21 -59.46
CA LEU A 637 -81.06 3.31 -58.55
C LEU A 637 -82.11 2.91 -57.50
N ASP A 638 -83.11 2.12 -57.89
CA ASP A 638 -84.10 1.61 -56.93
C ASP A 638 -83.46 0.66 -55.91
N LYS A 639 -82.54 -0.21 -56.36
CA LYS A 639 -81.81 -1.16 -55.49
C LYS A 639 -80.82 -0.50 -54.53
N ILE A 640 -80.30 0.69 -54.86
CA ILE A 640 -79.41 1.46 -53.96
C ILE A 640 -80.12 1.83 -52.66
N ARG A 641 -81.43 2.09 -52.72
CA ARG A 641 -82.23 2.33 -51.51
C ARG A 641 -82.08 1.19 -50.51
N ASP A 642 -82.17 -0.05 -50.99
CA ASP A 642 -82.09 -1.24 -50.14
C ASP A 642 -80.70 -1.35 -49.51
N VAL A 643 -79.65 -1.14 -50.31
CA VAL A 643 -78.25 -1.11 -49.84
C VAL A 643 -78.05 -0.07 -48.74
N LEU A 644 -78.48 1.17 -48.99
CA LEU A 644 -78.29 2.27 -48.04
C LEU A 644 -79.09 2.08 -46.76
N SER A 645 -80.28 1.46 -46.84
CA SER A 645 -81.10 1.15 -45.66
C SER A 645 -80.45 0.09 -44.75
N GLN A 646 -79.78 -0.91 -45.33
CA GLN A 646 -79.12 -1.98 -44.58
C GLN A 646 -77.87 -1.50 -43.83
N LEU A 647 -77.24 -0.40 -44.26
CA LEU A 647 -76.05 0.15 -43.58
C LEU A 647 -76.37 0.72 -42.19
N ASN A 648 -77.63 1.06 -41.89
CA ASN A 648 -78.10 1.54 -40.58
C ASN A 648 -77.20 2.62 -39.93
N LEU A 649 -76.80 3.62 -40.72
CA LEU A 649 -75.91 4.71 -40.29
C LEU A 649 -76.69 5.81 -39.59
N LYS A 650 -76.07 6.46 -38.58
CA LYS A 650 -76.68 7.63 -37.93
C LYS A 650 -76.71 8.87 -38.82
N GLN A 651 -75.77 8.94 -39.78
CA GLN A 651 -75.71 10.04 -40.74
C GLN A 651 -75.16 9.55 -42.08
N LEU A 652 -75.89 9.80 -43.15
CA LEU A 652 -75.50 9.47 -44.52
C LEU A 652 -75.60 10.74 -45.36
N ILE A 653 -74.51 11.14 -46.02
CA ILE A 653 -74.48 12.31 -46.89
C ILE A 653 -74.22 11.83 -48.32
N ILE A 654 -75.14 12.10 -49.24
CA ILE A 654 -75.02 11.71 -50.64
C ILE A 654 -75.01 12.96 -51.50
N VAL A 655 -73.99 13.11 -52.35
CA VAL A 655 -74.00 14.11 -53.43
C VAL A 655 -74.52 13.42 -54.67
N SER A 656 -75.56 13.97 -55.29
CA SER A 656 -76.01 13.51 -56.60
C SER A 656 -76.81 14.60 -57.31
N HIS A 657 -76.95 14.46 -58.62
CA HIS A 657 -77.80 15.28 -59.47
C HIS A 657 -79.07 14.54 -59.91
N GLU A 658 -79.25 13.28 -59.50
CA GLU A 658 -80.37 12.44 -59.90
C GLU A 658 -81.61 12.63 -59.02
N GLN A 659 -82.74 12.95 -59.66
CA GLN A 659 -84.01 13.21 -58.96
C GLN A 659 -84.57 11.99 -58.24
N LYS A 660 -84.25 10.77 -58.68
CA LYS A 660 -84.72 9.53 -58.03
C LYS A 660 -84.16 9.38 -56.62
N ILE A 661 -82.96 9.89 -56.36
CA ILE A 661 -82.34 9.87 -55.03
C ILE A 661 -83.13 10.72 -54.03
N GLU A 662 -83.77 11.80 -54.50
CA GLU A 662 -84.63 12.64 -53.67
C GLU A 662 -85.77 11.84 -53.00
N SER A 663 -86.22 10.75 -53.63
CA SER A 663 -87.35 9.95 -53.12
C SER A 663 -87.01 9.04 -51.93
N PHE A 664 -85.73 8.77 -51.68
CA PHE A 664 -85.30 7.83 -50.63
C PHE A 664 -84.41 8.43 -49.55
N VAL A 665 -84.09 9.72 -49.63
CA VAL A 665 -83.41 10.44 -48.55
C VAL A 665 -84.41 11.15 -47.64
N GLU A 666 -84.07 11.29 -46.36
CA GLU A 666 -84.91 11.99 -45.37
C GLU A 666 -84.85 13.51 -45.55
N HIS A 667 -83.71 14.02 -46.00
CA HIS A 667 -83.43 15.45 -46.10
C HIS A 667 -82.75 15.81 -47.43
N ILE A 668 -83.09 16.98 -47.99
CA ILE A 668 -82.51 17.47 -49.24
C ILE A 668 -82.01 18.90 -49.02
N ILE A 669 -80.77 19.15 -49.39
CA ILE A 669 -80.13 20.47 -49.39
C ILE A 669 -79.85 20.83 -50.85
N LYS A 670 -80.59 21.81 -51.39
CA LYS A 670 -80.47 22.23 -52.79
C LYS A 670 -79.47 23.37 -52.94
N PHE A 671 -78.56 23.23 -53.89
CA PHE A 671 -77.48 24.17 -54.18
C PHE A 671 -77.71 24.85 -55.52
N LYS A 672 -77.72 26.18 -55.52
CA LYS A 672 -77.80 26.99 -56.73
C LYS A 672 -76.60 27.92 -56.83
N LYS A 673 -76.16 28.17 -58.06
CA LYS A 673 -75.06 29.08 -58.35
C LYS A 673 -75.58 30.31 -59.08
N GLU A 674 -75.51 31.46 -58.41
CA GLU A 674 -75.95 32.75 -58.94
C GLU A 674 -74.76 33.69 -59.02
N ALA A 675 -74.50 34.27 -60.21
CA ALA A 675 -73.40 35.20 -60.46
C ALA A 675 -72.01 34.71 -59.95
N GLY A 676 -71.73 33.41 -60.05
CA GLY A 676 -70.46 32.83 -59.59
C GLY A 676 -70.33 32.66 -58.07
N VAL A 677 -71.42 32.81 -57.32
CA VAL A 677 -71.52 32.52 -55.90
C VAL A 677 -72.50 31.37 -55.68
N THR A 678 -72.12 30.38 -54.87
CA THR A 678 -73.03 29.30 -54.46
C THR A 678 -73.85 29.73 -53.25
N ILE A 679 -75.15 29.44 -53.28
CA ILE A 679 -76.12 29.66 -52.20
C ILE A 679 -76.91 28.36 -52.01
N VAL A 680 -77.29 28.06 -50.76
CA VAL A 680 -78.22 26.97 -50.43
C VAL A 680 -79.65 27.51 -50.47
N GLU A 681 -80.53 26.86 -51.23
CA GLU A 681 -81.96 27.17 -51.25
C GLU A 681 -82.58 26.73 -49.92
N LYS A 682 -83.40 27.61 -49.33
CA LYS A 682 -84.06 27.37 -48.04
C LYS A 682 -85.38 26.64 -48.22
#